data_AF-A0A958IQ38-F1
#
_entry.id   AF-A0A958IQ38-F1
#
_cell.length_a   1.000
_cell.length_b   1.000
_cell.length_c   1.000
_cell.angle_alpha   90.00
_cell.angle_beta   90.00
_cell.angle_gamma   90.00
#
_symmetry.space_group_name_H-M   'P 1'
#
loop_
_entity.id
_entity.type
_entity.pdbx_description
1 polymer ?
#
loop_
_entity_poly.entity_id
_entity_poly.type
_entity_poly.pdbx_seq_one_letter_code
_entity_poly.pdbx_strand_id
1 'polypeptide(L)'
;MVLFKLISKRLTGLIATTILAVMLFPSSGRLQAQDMKDLPDIIQSFKKDPRGPYQGIFWFCPDGSRIPAKERCPTPGGIQHAYPKDIVFDIQKKLGIHLGQILAGTPKADFLDAPRYYSRLKQYQLEKFLQLADDGWIMRRARYYRGAIQAEDEEAWGIDFLNWALSDNQLLATQFYLLRQAAHDIPHSHQTDILMRIRTTSMAIADSLPAFMDIRVKIHGKPDPSDLERVSKFRAANREKLPPRIDEKLAQLEQDLKAIYLTSRTEKLRQFLGEFPVNHPAGYQLRVVLSAFGSAGSKPATPADIKTRCAELAHLLWSIRKNMPQTETPAKRLKLMDLSLEAENLLFTELSGWRPGTLRALLEKNYLLAKAAAGTGLLELHEWAALEAALYPPANTEQLSFEQLAAIAEQTRRTVEWSVGMVNGVYGPVISLYSQFEPQAAGFIDDRIRASILLPFGAASSQLADVVKEYAKVSNRIFNIPNPNSARGLNPGFAVGELVVISGSPDEVDFSNQKIYVIQRAPADLKPVAGIATVSEGNTVSHVQLLARNLGIPNAVVSPENLTSLIPYQGQQIFYAVSPGGTVIMKPLAEMNESERALIEAQKTERFKMTISTEKIDLSDRVLEMRQLRASDSGRLCGPKAANLGQLSSLFPDKVPPGLVIPFGIFYA
;
A
#
# COMPACT_ATOMS: atom_id res chain seq x y z
N MET A 1 -70.30 -21.61 12.32
CA MET A 1 -69.62 -22.58 11.43
C MET A 1 -69.83 -22.28 9.94
N VAL A 2 -69.66 -21.02 9.52
CA VAL A 2 -69.68 -20.61 8.07
C VAL A 2 -68.63 -19.54 7.77
N LEU A 3 -68.17 -18.76 8.76
CA LEU A 3 -67.14 -17.72 8.55
C LEU A 3 -65.70 -18.24 8.47
N PHE A 4 -65.42 -19.46 8.98
CA PHE A 4 -64.06 -20.03 9.00
C PHE A 4 -63.65 -20.74 7.69
N LYS A 5 -64.61 -21.04 6.80
CA LYS A 5 -64.33 -21.74 5.53
C LYS A 5 -63.99 -20.82 4.35
N LEU A 6 -64.20 -19.51 4.46
CA LEU A 6 -63.82 -18.56 3.39
C LEU A 6 -62.39 -18.01 3.51
N ILE A 7 -61.80 -18.04 4.71
CA ILE A 7 -60.45 -17.48 4.94
C ILE A 7 -59.35 -18.49 4.57
N SER A 8 -59.63 -19.80 4.64
CA SER A 8 -58.64 -20.85 4.34
C SER A 8 -58.32 -21.03 2.84
N LYS A 9 -59.16 -20.51 1.92
CA LYS A 9 -58.91 -20.60 0.46
C LYS A 9 -58.16 -19.41 -0.13
N ARG A 10 -58.06 -18.27 0.58
CA ARG A 10 -57.26 -17.11 0.13
C ARG A 10 -55.82 -17.11 0.66
N LEU A 11 -55.53 -17.89 1.72
CA LEU A 11 -54.19 -17.93 2.31
C LEU A 11 -53.25 -18.94 1.61
N THR A 12 -53.78 -20.01 1.02
CA THR A 12 -52.99 -20.99 0.26
C THR A 12 -52.52 -20.48 -1.11
N GLY A 13 -53.17 -19.43 -1.66
CA GLY A 13 -52.73 -18.77 -2.88
C GLY A 13 -51.62 -17.73 -2.69
N LEU A 14 -51.38 -17.26 -1.45
CA LEU A 14 -50.37 -16.24 -1.16
C LEU A 14 -49.02 -16.84 -0.72
N ILE A 15 -49.05 -18.03 -0.11
CA ILE A 15 -47.85 -18.72 0.38
C ILE A 15 -47.09 -19.40 -0.78
N ALA A 16 -47.79 -19.80 -1.85
CA ALA A 16 -47.15 -20.37 -3.05
C ALA A 16 -46.36 -19.33 -3.86
N THR A 17 -46.72 -18.03 -3.77
CA THR A 17 -46.03 -16.95 -4.48
C THR A 17 -44.82 -16.40 -3.73
N THR A 18 -44.72 -16.60 -2.41
CA THR A 18 -43.56 -16.15 -1.63
C THR A 18 -42.43 -17.18 -1.59
N ILE A 19 -42.72 -18.47 -1.76
CA ILE A 19 -41.69 -19.53 -1.76
C ILE A 19 -40.98 -19.65 -3.12
N LEU A 20 -41.56 -19.12 -4.21
CA LEU A 20 -40.91 -19.08 -5.52
C LEU A 20 -39.99 -17.86 -5.73
N ALA A 21 -39.96 -16.92 -4.78
CA ALA A 21 -39.14 -15.70 -4.87
C ALA A 21 -37.75 -15.83 -4.19
N VAL A 22 -37.41 -16.99 -3.60
CA VAL A 22 -36.15 -17.20 -2.85
C VAL A 22 -35.11 -18.04 -3.63
N MET A 23 -35.40 -18.43 -4.88
CA MET A 23 -34.42 -19.10 -5.77
C MET A 23 -34.06 -18.28 -7.03
N LEU A 24 -34.08 -16.95 -6.93
CA LEU A 24 -33.45 -16.06 -7.89
C LEU A 24 -32.38 -15.24 -7.18
N PHE A 25 -31.35 -15.93 -6.66
CA PHE A 25 -30.06 -15.27 -6.48
C PHE A 25 -29.57 -14.82 -7.86
N PRO A 26 -29.20 -13.54 -8.02
CA PRO A 26 -28.93 -13.01 -9.34
C PRO A 26 -27.70 -13.71 -9.91
N SER A 27 -27.79 -14.06 -11.18
CA SER A 27 -26.72 -14.56 -12.05
C SER A 27 -25.50 -13.64 -12.18
N SER A 28 -25.44 -12.53 -11.42
CA SER A 28 -24.37 -11.54 -11.42
C SER A 28 -22.99 -12.12 -11.16
N GLY A 29 -22.86 -13.12 -10.27
CA GLY A 29 -21.56 -13.73 -9.96
C GLY A 29 -20.95 -14.54 -11.12
N ARG A 30 -21.78 -15.19 -11.96
CA ARG A 30 -21.31 -15.93 -13.15
C ARG A 30 -20.97 -15.00 -14.32
N LEU A 31 -21.74 -13.93 -14.49
CA LEU A 31 -21.46 -12.89 -15.50
C LEU A 31 -20.16 -12.13 -15.18
N GLN A 32 -19.97 -11.72 -13.93
CA GLN A 32 -18.78 -11.00 -13.48
C GLN A 32 -17.50 -11.86 -13.60
N ALA A 33 -17.59 -13.17 -13.35
CA ALA A 33 -16.47 -14.09 -13.52
C ALA A 33 -16.07 -14.30 -14.99
N GLN A 34 -17.04 -14.28 -15.92
CA GLN A 34 -16.75 -14.35 -17.36
C GLN A 34 -16.19 -13.03 -17.89
N ASP A 35 -16.80 -11.89 -17.52
CA ASP A 35 -16.32 -10.56 -17.88
C ASP A 35 -14.86 -10.31 -17.40
N MET A 36 -14.46 -10.87 -16.25
CA MET A 36 -13.07 -10.81 -15.77
C MET A 36 -12.10 -11.73 -16.55
N LYS A 37 -12.57 -12.84 -17.12
CA LYS A 37 -11.73 -13.74 -17.93
C LYS A 37 -11.39 -13.16 -19.30
N ASP A 38 -12.28 -12.34 -19.85
CA ASP A 38 -12.10 -11.74 -21.18
C ASP A 38 -11.24 -10.45 -21.12
N LEU A 39 -11.05 -9.89 -19.92
CA LEU A 39 -10.35 -8.63 -19.71
C LEU A 39 -8.87 -8.63 -20.17
N PRO A 40 -8.05 -9.68 -19.94
CA PRO A 40 -6.68 -9.74 -20.44
C PRO A 40 -6.57 -9.55 -21.96
N ASP A 41 -7.48 -10.15 -22.73
CA ASP A 41 -7.50 -10.03 -24.19
C ASP A 41 -7.89 -8.61 -24.62
N ILE A 42 -8.86 -7.99 -23.94
CA ILE A 42 -9.25 -6.60 -24.16
C ILE A 42 -8.07 -5.67 -23.89
N ILE A 43 -7.35 -5.86 -22.78
CA ILE A 43 -6.16 -5.06 -22.42
C ILE A 43 -5.06 -5.22 -23.49
N GLN A 44 -4.81 -6.44 -23.96
CA GLN A 44 -3.85 -6.68 -25.06
C GLN A 44 -4.29 -6.03 -26.38
N SER A 45 -5.60 -5.95 -26.64
CA SER A 45 -6.12 -5.24 -27.80
C SER A 45 -5.83 -3.73 -27.71
N PHE A 46 -6.02 -3.11 -26.54
CA PHE A 46 -5.72 -1.69 -26.33
C PHE A 46 -4.23 -1.38 -26.43
N LYS A 47 -3.36 -2.26 -25.92
CA LYS A 47 -1.89 -2.12 -26.07
C LYS A 47 -1.45 -2.04 -27.54
N LYS A 48 -2.19 -2.68 -28.47
CA LYS A 48 -1.89 -2.74 -29.91
C LYS A 48 -2.62 -1.70 -30.75
N ASP A 49 -3.73 -1.17 -30.26
CA ASP A 49 -4.57 -0.19 -30.96
C ASP A 49 -3.93 1.21 -30.93
N PRO A 50 -3.80 1.90 -32.10
CA PRO A 50 -3.27 3.27 -32.16
C PRO A 50 -4.06 4.30 -31.35
N ARG A 51 -5.33 4.04 -31.04
CA ARG A 51 -6.19 4.87 -30.17
C ARG A 51 -6.39 4.26 -28.78
N GLY A 52 -5.88 3.06 -28.52
CA GLY A 52 -5.98 2.36 -27.23
C GLY A 52 -7.42 2.25 -26.73
N PRO A 53 -7.75 2.76 -25.52
CA PRO A 53 -9.10 2.70 -24.96
C PRO A 53 -10.08 3.71 -25.59
N TYR A 54 -9.64 4.57 -26.52
CA TYR A 54 -10.44 5.68 -27.04
C TYR A 54 -11.05 5.42 -28.41
N GLN A 55 -12.24 5.96 -28.63
CA GLN A 55 -12.98 5.86 -29.90
C GLN A 55 -12.59 6.98 -30.87
N GLY A 56 -12.60 8.23 -30.40
CA GLY A 56 -12.37 9.44 -31.19
C GLY A 56 -12.23 10.67 -30.32
N ILE A 57 -11.88 11.81 -30.92
CA ILE A 57 -11.72 13.10 -30.23
C ILE A 57 -12.97 13.93 -30.47
N PHE A 58 -13.48 14.53 -29.40
CA PHE A 58 -14.69 15.33 -29.42
C PHE A 58 -14.49 16.61 -28.62
N TRP A 59 -15.27 17.62 -28.96
CA TRP A 59 -15.49 18.77 -28.10
C TRP A 59 -16.64 18.48 -27.14
N PHE A 60 -16.42 18.81 -25.87
CA PHE A 60 -17.40 18.76 -24.81
C PHE A 60 -17.77 20.20 -24.47
N CYS A 61 -18.93 20.62 -24.94
CA CYS A 61 -19.35 22.02 -24.89
C CYS A 61 -20.04 22.35 -23.55
N PRO A 62 -20.04 23.62 -23.12
CA PRO A 62 -20.65 24.02 -21.85
C PRO A 62 -22.17 23.76 -21.76
N ASP A 63 -22.84 23.65 -22.91
CA ASP A 63 -24.26 23.29 -23.03
C ASP A 63 -24.54 21.78 -22.86
N GLY A 64 -23.50 20.98 -22.60
CA GLY A 64 -23.58 19.53 -22.46
C GLY A 64 -23.58 18.77 -23.79
N SER A 65 -23.52 19.48 -24.93
CA SER A 65 -23.42 18.85 -26.23
C SER A 65 -22.02 18.29 -26.49
N ARG A 66 -21.97 17.21 -27.27
CA ARG A 66 -20.72 16.59 -27.74
C ARG A 66 -20.68 16.66 -29.25
N ILE A 67 -19.69 17.37 -29.80
CA ILE A 67 -19.55 17.55 -31.24
C ILE A 67 -18.19 17.03 -31.74
N PRO A 68 -18.07 16.64 -33.01
CA PRO A 68 -16.81 16.19 -33.58
C PRO A 68 -15.70 17.25 -33.49
N ALA A 69 -14.44 16.83 -33.34
CA ALA A 69 -13.28 17.73 -33.22
C ALA A 69 -13.10 18.76 -34.35
N LYS A 70 -13.71 18.55 -35.52
CA LYS A 70 -13.67 19.44 -36.69
C LYS A 70 -14.63 20.63 -36.58
N GLU A 71 -15.60 20.55 -35.68
CA GLU A 71 -16.59 21.59 -35.44
C GLU A 71 -16.18 22.45 -34.23
N ARG A 72 -16.88 23.58 -34.01
CA ARG A 72 -16.64 24.47 -32.86
C ARG A 72 -17.87 24.48 -31.98
N CYS A 73 -17.65 24.52 -30.67
CA CYS A 73 -18.74 24.66 -29.72
C CYS A 73 -19.54 25.94 -30.00
N PRO A 74 -20.88 25.89 -29.88
CA PRO A 74 -21.73 27.08 -30.02
C PRO A 74 -21.37 28.20 -29.05
N THR A 75 -20.83 27.84 -27.88
CA THR A 75 -20.37 28.76 -26.84
C THR A 75 -18.89 28.53 -26.53
N PRO A 76 -18.09 29.60 -26.33
CA PRO A 76 -16.70 29.48 -25.86
C PRO A 76 -16.61 28.73 -24.52
N GLY A 77 -15.51 28.00 -24.31
CA GLY A 77 -15.25 27.26 -23.06
C GLY A 77 -15.47 25.75 -23.13
N GLY A 78 -15.69 25.19 -24.34
CA GLY A 78 -15.65 23.74 -24.53
C GLY A 78 -14.24 23.19 -24.35
N ILE A 79 -14.15 21.94 -23.90
CA ILE A 79 -12.88 21.22 -23.70
C ILE A 79 -12.79 20.12 -24.76
N GLN A 80 -11.62 19.94 -25.39
CA GLN A 80 -11.41 18.89 -26.37
C GLN A 80 -10.61 17.73 -25.76
N HIS A 81 -11.15 16.53 -25.80
CA HIS A 81 -10.43 15.34 -25.39
C HIS A 81 -10.98 14.09 -26.07
N ALA A 82 -10.29 12.96 -25.89
CA ALA A 82 -10.74 11.67 -26.38
C ALA A 82 -12.01 11.20 -25.63
N TYR A 83 -12.88 10.50 -26.35
CA TYR A 83 -14.02 9.79 -25.78
C TYR A 83 -13.69 8.29 -25.66
N PRO A 84 -13.95 7.65 -24.51
CA PRO A 84 -13.73 6.21 -24.33
C PRO A 84 -14.60 5.36 -25.27
N LYS A 85 -14.14 4.16 -25.62
CA LYS A 85 -14.95 3.17 -26.35
C LYS A 85 -16.09 2.64 -25.46
N ASP A 86 -17.19 2.19 -26.06
CA ASP A 86 -18.35 1.64 -25.34
C ASP A 86 -17.97 0.51 -24.37
N ILE A 87 -17.06 -0.37 -24.79
CA ILE A 87 -16.54 -1.46 -23.95
C ILE A 87 -15.88 -0.96 -22.65
N VAL A 88 -15.26 0.23 -22.65
CA VAL A 88 -14.65 0.82 -21.45
C VAL A 88 -15.73 1.27 -20.47
N PHE A 89 -16.84 1.83 -20.96
CA PHE A 89 -17.99 2.16 -20.10
C PHE A 89 -18.67 0.92 -19.53
N ASP A 90 -18.75 -0.16 -20.31
CA ASP A 90 -19.31 -1.42 -19.84
C ASP A 90 -18.44 -2.04 -18.74
N ILE A 91 -17.12 -2.05 -18.92
CA ILE A 91 -16.15 -2.48 -17.90
C ILE A 91 -16.30 -1.63 -16.63
N GLN A 92 -16.41 -0.31 -16.75
CA GLN A 92 -16.61 0.58 -15.61
C GLN A 92 -17.93 0.27 -14.87
N LYS A 93 -19.04 0.11 -15.59
CA LYS A 93 -20.35 -0.11 -14.97
C LYS A 93 -20.47 -1.48 -14.31
N LYS A 94 -19.96 -2.53 -14.98
CA LYS A 94 -20.08 -3.92 -14.52
C LYS A 94 -19.04 -4.29 -13.47
N LEU A 95 -17.79 -3.87 -13.67
CA LEU A 95 -16.63 -4.31 -12.88
C LEU A 95 -16.08 -3.22 -11.96
N GLY A 96 -16.47 -1.96 -12.13
CA GLY A 96 -15.90 -0.84 -11.37
C GLY A 96 -14.44 -0.56 -11.71
N ILE A 97 -13.98 -1.01 -12.89
CA ILE A 97 -12.62 -0.79 -13.38
C ILE A 97 -12.63 0.41 -14.33
N HIS A 98 -11.75 1.38 -14.07
CA HIS A 98 -11.56 2.57 -14.87
C HIS A 98 -10.27 2.41 -15.68
N LEU A 99 -10.36 2.51 -17.01
CA LEU A 99 -9.23 2.34 -17.92
C LEU A 99 -9.05 3.60 -18.77
N GLY A 100 -7.81 4.10 -18.85
CA GLY A 100 -7.47 5.23 -19.69
C GLY A 100 -8.11 6.53 -19.22
N GLN A 101 -8.20 6.71 -17.90
CA GLN A 101 -8.86 7.85 -17.28
C GLN A 101 -8.30 9.20 -17.77
N ILE A 102 -9.19 10.05 -18.29
CA ILE A 102 -8.95 11.45 -18.68
C ILE A 102 -9.47 12.34 -17.55
N LEU A 103 -8.68 13.27 -17.04
CA LEU A 103 -9.09 14.11 -15.92
C LEU A 103 -9.98 15.25 -16.39
N ALA A 104 -9.60 15.91 -17.49
CA ALA A 104 -10.33 17.02 -18.06
C ALA A 104 -11.80 16.61 -18.34
N GLY A 105 -12.75 17.41 -17.84
CA GLY A 105 -14.19 17.14 -17.97
C GLY A 105 -14.76 16.08 -17.01
N THR A 106 -13.95 15.39 -16.20
CA THR A 106 -14.46 14.43 -15.20
C THR A 106 -14.98 15.18 -13.96
N PRO A 107 -16.17 14.86 -13.43
CA PRO A 107 -16.64 15.45 -12.17
C PRO A 107 -15.71 15.09 -10.99
N LYS A 108 -15.34 16.08 -10.18
CA LYS A 108 -14.38 15.93 -9.07
C LYS A 108 -14.79 14.87 -8.05
N ALA A 109 -16.08 14.82 -7.69
CA ALA A 109 -16.62 13.83 -6.76
C ALA A 109 -16.56 12.40 -7.34
N ASP A 110 -16.85 12.24 -8.63
CA ASP A 110 -16.79 10.94 -9.31
C ASP A 110 -15.35 10.44 -9.44
N PHE A 111 -14.38 11.34 -9.63
CA PHE A 111 -12.96 10.99 -9.66
C PHE A 111 -12.42 10.64 -8.27
N LEU A 112 -12.78 11.43 -7.25
CA LEU A 112 -12.41 11.14 -5.87
C LEU A 112 -13.00 9.80 -5.41
N ASP A 113 -14.24 9.49 -5.81
CA ASP A 113 -14.90 8.20 -5.58
C ASP A 113 -14.95 7.77 -4.10
N ALA A 114 -15.22 8.72 -3.21
CA ALA A 114 -15.29 8.49 -1.77
C ALA A 114 -16.26 7.35 -1.37
N PRO A 115 -17.45 7.18 -1.98
CA PRO A 115 -18.37 6.09 -1.65
C PRO A 115 -17.81 4.68 -1.91
N ARG A 116 -16.80 4.54 -2.77
CA ARG A 116 -16.12 3.27 -3.06
C ARG A 116 -14.69 3.27 -2.53
N TYR A 117 -14.46 3.90 -1.38
CA TYR A 117 -13.14 3.96 -0.74
C TYR A 117 -12.05 4.54 -1.64
N TYR A 118 -12.42 5.57 -2.41
CA TYR A 118 -11.52 6.29 -3.32
C TYR A 118 -10.95 5.41 -4.44
N SER A 119 -11.71 4.40 -4.89
CA SER A 119 -11.23 3.37 -5.82
C SER A 119 -10.76 3.98 -7.14
N ARG A 120 -11.55 4.87 -7.76
CA ARG A 120 -11.18 5.47 -9.05
C ARG A 120 -9.88 6.27 -9.01
N LEU A 121 -9.68 7.10 -7.98
CA LEU A 121 -8.43 7.83 -7.77
C LEU A 121 -7.24 6.86 -7.64
N LYS A 122 -7.38 5.82 -6.81
CA LYS A 122 -6.33 4.81 -6.61
C LYS A 122 -6.03 4.03 -7.89
N GLN A 123 -7.06 3.71 -8.69
CA GLN A 123 -6.93 3.07 -10.00
C GLN A 123 -6.15 3.96 -10.97
N TYR A 124 -6.45 5.26 -11.03
CA TYR A 124 -5.68 6.21 -11.85
C TYR A 124 -4.18 6.18 -11.51
N GLN A 125 -3.83 6.15 -10.22
CA GLN A 125 -2.44 6.07 -9.77
C GLN A 125 -1.78 4.74 -10.14
N LEU A 126 -2.50 3.62 -10.00
CA LEU A 126 -2.05 2.31 -10.46
C LEU A 126 -1.84 2.28 -11.99
N GLU A 127 -2.75 2.89 -12.76
CA GLU A 127 -2.59 3.01 -14.21
C GLU A 127 -1.33 3.81 -14.58
N LYS A 128 -1.01 4.90 -13.86
CA LYS A 128 0.23 5.65 -14.10
C LYS A 128 1.47 4.81 -13.84
N PHE A 129 1.45 3.97 -12.80
CA PHE A 129 2.51 2.99 -12.57
C PHE A 129 2.61 1.97 -13.71
N LEU A 130 1.50 1.36 -14.13
CA LEU A 130 1.50 0.38 -15.23
C LEU A 130 2.02 1.00 -16.54
N GLN A 131 1.65 2.24 -16.82
CA GLN A 131 2.20 3.00 -17.96
C GLN A 131 3.71 3.18 -17.88
N LEU A 132 4.30 3.32 -16.68
CA LEU A 132 5.75 3.40 -16.52
C LEU A 132 6.41 2.01 -16.61
N ALA A 133 5.81 0.99 -16.00
CA ALA A 133 6.34 -0.36 -15.94
C ALA A 133 6.28 -1.11 -17.30
N ASP A 134 5.29 -0.80 -18.15
CA ASP A 134 4.98 -1.53 -19.38
C ASP A 134 5.02 -0.65 -20.65
N ASP A 135 5.95 0.31 -20.72
CA ASP A 135 6.15 1.24 -21.85
C ASP A 135 4.83 1.82 -22.40
N GLY A 136 4.04 2.40 -21.50
CA GLY A 136 2.75 2.99 -21.79
C GLY A 136 1.55 2.07 -21.58
N TRP A 137 1.71 0.77 -21.28
CA TRP A 137 0.59 -0.16 -20.99
C TRP A 137 -0.55 -0.03 -22.03
N ILE A 138 -1.81 0.12 -21.64
CA ILE A 138 -2.95 0.35 -22.57
C ILE A 138 -2.82 1.63 -23.42
N MET A 139 -1.94 2.55 -23.01
CA MET A 139 -1.59 3.77 -23.72
C MET A 139 -0.33 3.61 -24.61
N ARG A 140 0.25 2.42 -24.75
CA ARG A 140 1.52 2.17 -25.47
C ARG A 140 1.58 2.81 -26.86
N ARG A 141 0.50 2.69 -27.64
CA ARG A 141 0.37 3.38 -28.94
C ARG A 141 -0.49 4.63 -28.83
N ALA A 142 -1.52 4.63 -27.99
CA ALA A 142 -2.42 5.77 -27.80
C ALA A 142 -1.73 7.02 -27.23
N ARG A 143 -0.57 6.91 -26.59
CA ARG A 143 0.26 8.07 -26.19
C ARG A 143 0.66 8.96 -27.36
N TYR A 144 0.64 8.42 -28.59
CA TYR A 144 0.90 9.17 -29.82
C TYR A 144 -0.39 9.65 -30.52
N TYR A 145 -1.57 9.34 -29.95
CA TYR A 145 -2.86 9.78 -30.49
C TYR A 145 -3.09 11.26 -30.18
N ARG A 146 -2.68 12.12 -31.11
CA ARG A 146 -2.71 13.58 -30.96
C ARG A 146 -4.10 14.09 -30.65
N GLY A 147 -4.22 14.95 -29.63
CA GLY A 147 -5.48 15.56 -29.21
C GLY A 147 -6.35 14.68 -28.31
N ALA A 148 -5.90 13.48 -27.96
CA ALA A 148 -6.62 12.61 -27.03
C ALA A 148 -6.63 13.17 -25.59
N ILE A 149 -5.51 13.75 -25.17
CA ILE A 149 -5.31 14.35 -23.84
C ILE A 149 -4.59 15.68 -24.07
N GLN A 150 -5.18 16.78 -23.61
CA GLN A 150 -4.56 18.11 -23.66
C GLN A 150 -3.91 18.40 -22.32
N ALA A 151 -2.60 18.60 -22.29
CA ALA A 151 -1.84 18.76 -21.05
C ALA A 151 -2.31 19.98 -20.25
N GLU A 152 -2.63 21.08 -20.95
CA GLU A 152 -3.10 22.33 -20.34
C GLU A 152 -4.45 22.15 -19.62
N ASP A 153 -5.39 21.41 -20.23
CA ASP A 153 -6.70 21.15 -19.63
C ASP A 153 -6.61 20.16 -18.47
N GLU A 154 -5.74 19.16 -18.56
CA GLU A 154 -5.45 18.24 -17.45
C GLU A 154 -4.77 18.95 -16.28
N GLU A 155 -3.81 19.84 -16.56
CA GLU A 155 -3.12 20.69 -15.56
C GLU A 155 -4.13 21.62 -14.86
N ALA A 156 -4.99 22.30 -15.62
CA ALA A 156 -6.02 23.17 -15.07
C ALA A 156 -7.02 22.39 -14.20
N TRP A 157 -7.51 21.25 -14.69
CA TRP A 157 -8.38 20.38 -13.92
C TRP A 157 -7.69 19.85 -12.65
N GLY A 158 -6.42 19.47 -12.75
CA GLY A 158 -5.65 18.97 -11.61
C GLY A 158 -5.47 19.99 -10.51
N ILE A 159 -5.18 21.25 -10.86
CA ILE A 159 -5.15 22.37 -9.91
C ILE A 159 -6.52 22.54 -9.23
N ASP A 160 -7.59 22.56 -10.01
CA ASP A 160 -8.95 22.72 -9.50
C ASP A 160 -9.40 21.57 -8.59
N PHE A 161 -9.02 20.34 -8.94
CA PHE A 161 -9.31 19.14 -8.16
C PHE A 161 -8.54 19.15 -6.84
N LEU A 162 -7.22 19.38 -6.87
CA LEU A 162 -6.39 19.36 -5.66
C LEU A 162 -6.76 20.50 -4.70
N ASN A 163 -7.03 21.71 -5.22
CA ASN A 163 -7.55 22.80 -4.39
C ASN A 163 -8.91 22.46 -3.76
N TRP A 164 -9.80 21.83 -4.52
CA TRP A 164 -11.08 21.38 -3.98
C TRP A 164 -10.90 20.30 -2.91
N ALA A 165 -10.10 19.26 -3.16
CA ALA A 165 -9.88 18.17 -2.22
C ALA A 165 -9.16 18.64 -0.93
N LEU A 166 -8.17 19.54 -1.05
CA LEU A 166 -7.42 20.09 0.08
C LEU A 166 -8.21 21.16 0.87
N SER A 167 -9.38 21.58 0.38
CA SER A 167 -10.29 22.44 1.15
C SER A 167 -11.04 21.66 2.24
N ASP A 168 -11.18 20.35 2.09
CA ASP A 168 -11.84 19.48 3.07
C ASP A 168 -10.84 19.06 4.18
N ASN A 169 -11.05 19.60 5.39
CA ASN A 169 -10.22 19.29 6.55
C ASN A 169 -10.35 17.84 7.01
N GLN A 170 -11.53 17.22 6.87
CA GLN A 170 -11.75 15.83 7.28
C GLN A 170 -11.06 14.87 6.31
N LEU A 171 -11.17 15.14 5.01
CA LEU A 171 -10.44 14.38 4.00
C LEU A 171 -8.93 14.50 4.20
N LEU A 172 -8.43 15.72 4.45
CA LEU A 172 -7.01 15.95 4.73
C LEU A 172 -6.53 15.21 5.98
N ALA A 173 -7.32 15.21 7.06
CA ALA A 173 -6.96 14.55 8.31
C ALA A 173 -6.94 13.01 8.20
N THR A 174 -7.81 12.43 7.38
CA THR A 174 -8.01 10.97 7.30
C THR A 174 -7.34 10.31 6.09
N GLN A 175 -7.05 11.07 5.04
CA GLN A 175 -6.52 10.57 3.76
C GLN A 175 -5.25 11.32 3.33
N PHE A 176 -4.47 11.87 4.28
CA PHE A 176 -3.28 12.67 3.98
C PHE A 176 -2.33 11.97 3.00
N TYR A 177 -2.01 10.69 3.26
CA TYR A 177 -1.12 9.92 2.38
C TYR A 177 -1.67 9.81 0.96
N LEU A 178 -2.95 9.45 0.82
CA LEU A 178 -3.60 9.31 -0.50
C LEU A 178 -3.63 10.65 -1.25
N LEU A 179 -3.95 11.76 -0.58
CA LEU A 179 -3.94 13.10 -1.19
C LEU A 179 -2.53 13.53 -1.59
N ARG A 180 -1.51 13.21 -0.79
CA ARG A 180 -0.11 13.50 -1.14
C ARG A 180 0.34 12.67 -2.35
N GLN A 181 -0.07 11.40 -2.43
CA GLN A 181 0.15 10.59 -3.64
C GLN A 181 -0.65 11.15 -4.84
N ALA A 182 -1.85 11.69 -4.62
CA ALA A 182 -2.63 12.32 -5.67
C ALA A 182 -1.92 13.57 -6.22
N ALA A 183 -1.37 14.41 -5.34
CA ALA A 183 -0.52 15.53 -5.75
C ALA A 183 0.71 15.05 -6.55
N HIS A 184 1.32 13.92 -6.18
CA HIS A 184 2.42 13.35 -6.97
C HIS A 184 2.00 12.94 -8.39
N ASP A 185 0.85 12.29 -8.56
CA ASP A 185 0.45 11.64 -9.82
C ASP A 185 -0.45 12.50 -10.74
N ILE A 186 -1.12 13.53 -10.20
CA ILE A 186 -2.01 14.44 -10.94
C ILE A 186 -1.19 15.63 -11.47
N PRO A 187 -1.28 15.97 -12.76
CA PRO A 187 -0.61 17.15 -13.30
C PRO A 187 -1.20 18.44 -12.72
N HIS A 188 -0.38 19.29 -12.11
CA HIS A 188 -0.85 20.55 -11.50
C HIS A 188 0.26 21.61 -11.34
N SER A 189 1.48 21.34 -11.78
CA SER A 189 2.59 22.28 -11.72
C SER A 189 2.50 23.28 -12.87
N HIS A 190 2.36 24.57 -12.55
CA HIS A 190 2.44 25.63 -13.56
C HIS A 190 3.76 25.54 -14.31
N GLN A 191 3.67 25.62 -15.63
CA GLN A 191 4.80 25.57 -16.53
C GLN A 191 5.83 26.63 -16.12
N THR A 192 7.07 26.21 -15.85
CA THR A 192 8.20 27.13 -15.81
C THR A 192 8.41 27.71 -17.21
N ASP A 193 8.97 28.92 -17.33
CA ASP A 193 9.34 29.52 -18.62
C ASP A 193 10.17 28.58 -19.51
N ILE A 194 10.95 27.71 -18.86
CA ILE A 194 11.76 26.67 -19.51
C ILE A 194 10.88 25.54 -20.08
N LEU A 195 9.82 25.09 -19.38
CA LEU A 195 8.85 24.12 -19.93
C LEU A 195 8.09 24.69 -21.13
N MET A 196 7.67 25.95 -21.05
CA MET A 196 7.07 26.66 -22.20
C MET A 196 8.05 26.77 -23.37
N ARG A 197 9.33 27.08 -23.10
CA ARG A 197 10.36 27.16 -24.13
C ARG A 197 10.70 25.80 -24.74
N ILE A 198 10.70 24.72 -23.95
CA ILE A 198 10.86 23.33 -24.44
C ILE A 198 9.71 22.97 -25.38
N ARG A 199 8.46 23.25 -24.98
CA ARG A 199 7.26 23.02 -25.81
C ARG A 199 7.31 23.87 -27.09
N THR A 200 7.63 25.15 -26.99
CA THR A 200 7.72 26.07 -28.15
C THR A 200 8.85 25.67 -29.12
N THR A 201 10.02 25.34 -28.58
CA THR A 201 11.20 24.96 -29.38
C THR A 201 11.00 23.60 -30.04
N SER A 202 10.47 22.62 -29.31
CA SER A 202 10.17 21.29 -29.88
C SER A 202 9.08 21.34 -30.95
N MET A 203 8.07 22.23 -30.80
CA MET A 203 7.10 22.53 -31.85
C MET A 203 7.76 23.13 -33.09
N ALA A 204 8.57 24.18 -32.92
CA ALA A 204 9.23 24.84 -34.04
C ALA A 204 10.28 23.97 -34.76
N ILE A 205 10.82 22.93 -34.10
CA ILE A 205 11.67 21.92 -34.75
C ILE A 205 10.81 20.97 -35.57
N ALA A 206 9.71 20.49 -35.02
CA ALA A 206 8.88 19.47 -35.66
C ALA A 206 8.08 20.02 -36.86
N ASP A 207 7.71 21.30 -36.84
CA ASP A 207 7.11 22.00 -37.98
C ASP A 207 8.09 22.09 -39.17
N SER A 208 9.39 22.23 -38.89
CA SER A 208 10.45 22.22 -39.91
C SER A 208 10.95 20.83 -40.28
N LEU A 209 10.79 19.84 -39.39
CA LEU A 209 11.34 18.49 -39.54
C LEU A 209 10.32 17.44 -39.09
N PRO A 210 9.51 16.90 -40.01
CA PRO A 210 8.45 15.93 -39.70
C PRO A 210 8.95 14.67 -38.97
N ALA A 211 10.21 14.27 -39.18
CA ALA A 211 10.83 13.14 -38.47
C ALA A 211 10.99 13.37 -36.95
N PHE A 212 10.91 14.61 -36.47
CA PHE A 212 10.97 14.95 -35.05
C PHE A 212 9.59 14.90 -34.35
N MET A 213 8.51 14.67 -35.10
CA MET A 213 7.15 14.74 -34.56
C MET A 213 6.88 13.75 -33.44
N ASP A 214 7.43 12.54 -33.48
CA ASP A 214 7.21 11.53 -32.44
C ASP A 214 7.88 11.92 -31.11
N ILE A 215 9.06 12.53 -31.20
CA ILE A 215 9.79 13.06 -30.04
C ILE A 215 9.02 14.26 -29.46
N ARG A 216 8.54 15.18 -30.32
CA ARG A 216 7.68 16.29 -29.89
C ARG A 216 6.44 15.80 -29.17
N VAL A 217 5.68 14.86 -29.76
CA VAL A 217 4.44 14.35 -29.16
C VAL A 217 4.71 13.77 -27.77
N LYS A 218 5.84 13.08 -27.59
CA LYS A 218 6.25 12.57 -26.28
C LYS A 218 6.60 13.70 -25.29
N ILE A 219 7.41 14.68 -25.71
CA ILE A 219 7.80 15.84 -24.88
C ILE A 219 6.56 16.66 -24.46
N HIS A 220 5.56 16.81 -25.33
CA HIS A 220 4.32 17.54 -25.01
C HIS A 220 3.33 16.72 -24.17
N GLY A 221 3.30 15.40 -24.31
CA GLY A 221 2.38 14.53 -23.58
C GLY A 221 2.83 14.26 -22.15
N LYS A 222 4.09 13.86 -21.95
CA LYS A 222 4.68 13.62 -20.62
C LYS A 222 6.22 13.71 -20.70
N PRO A 223 6.83 14.86 -20.37
CA PRO A 223 8.28 14.99 -20.29
C PRO A 223 8.85 14.06 -19.21
N ASP A 224 9.97 13.39 -19.50
CA ASP A 224 10.74 12.62 -18.52
C ASP A 224 12.25 12.68 -18.85
N PRO A 225 13.16 12.29 -17.93
CA PRO A 225 14.60 12.40 -18.14
C PRO A 225 15.15 11.69 -19.39
N SER A 226 14.44 10.68 -19.93
CA SER A 226 14.82 10.01 -21.17
C SER A 226 14.67 10.91 -22.41
N ASP A 227 13.96 12.04 -22.31
CA ASP A 227 13.86 13.02 -23.40
C ASP A 227 15.19 13.62 -23.78
N LEU A 228 16.06 13.89 -22.79
CA LEU A 228 17.38 14.43 -23.07
C LEU A 228 18.18 13.45 -23.93
N GLU A 229 18.10 12.16 -23.61
CA GLU A 229 18.77 11.12 -24.37
C GLU A 229 18.16 10.95 -25.77
N ARG A 230 16.83 11.00 -25.91
CA ARG A 230 16.12 10.90 -27.20
C ARG A 230 16.46 12.06 -28.13
N VAL A 231 16.46 13.29 -27.63
CA VAL A 231 16.83 14.48 -28.40
C VAL A 231 18.30 14.40 -28.80
N SER A 232 19.18 13.98 -27.89
CA SER A 232 20.61 13.84 -28.18
C SER A 232 20.91 12.76 -29.22
N LYS A 233 20.26 11.59 -29.12
CA LYS A 233 20.36 10.53 -30.12
C LYS A 233 19.81 10.98 -31.48
N PHE A 234 18.69 11.69 -31.49
CA PHE A 234 18.11 12.21 -32.73
C PHE A 234 19.03 13.22 -33.42
N ARG A 235 19.57 14.17 -32.65
CA ARG A 235 20.51 15.18 -33.15
C ARG A 235 21.79 14.53 -33.69
N ALA A 236 22.34 13.55 -32.98
CA ALA A 236 23.52 12.81 -33.41
C ALA A 236 23.27 12.00 -34.70
N ALA A 237 22.14 11.29 -34.78
CA ALA A 237 21.80 10.45 -35.93
C ALA A 237 21.49 11.23 -37.22
N ASN A 238 21.08 12.49 -37.10
CA ASN A 238 20.71 13.34 -38.23
C ASN A 238 21.72 14.47 -38.52
N ARG A 239 22.86 14.49 -37.82
CA ARG A 239 23.81 15.61 -37.79
C ARG A 239 24.24 16.13 -39.18
N GLU A 240 24.42 15.24 -40.14
CA GLU A 240 24.83 15.59 -41.51
C GLU A 240 23.70 16.13 -42.39
N LYS A 241 22.43 15.93 -41.98
CA LYS A 241 21.22 16.30 -42.73
C LYS A 241 20.46 17.46 -42.09
N LEU A 242 20.92 17.99 -40.95
CA LEU A 242 20.26 19.06 -40.21
C LEU A 242 20.65 20.44 -40.76
N PRO A 243 19.68 21.30 -41.11
CA PRO A 243 19.95 22.71 -41.36
C PRO A 243 20.56 23.38 -40.12
N PRO A 244 21.53 24.31 -40.25
CA PRO A 244 22.19 24.95 -39.10
C PRO A 244 21.22 25.55 -38.09
N ARG A 245 20.16 26.20 -38.58
CA ARG A 245 19.10 26.81 -37.75
C ARG A 245 18.27 25.80 -36.94
N ILE A 246 18.17 24.54 -37.40
CA ILE A 246 17.48 23.47 -36.66
C ILE A 246 18.44 22.79 -35.68
N ASP A 247 19.71 22.64 -36.03
CA ASP A 247 20.72 22.14 -35.09
C ASP A 247 20.89 23.07 -33.87
N GLU A 248 20.85 24.39 -34.07
CA GLU A 248 20.84 25.38 -32.99
C GLU A 248 19.60 25.23 -32.09
N LYS A 249 18.42 25.02 -32.66
CA LYS A 249 17.19 24.78 -31.88
C LYS A 249 17.25 23.45 -31.12
N LEU A 250 17.80 22.39 -31.72
CA LEU A 250 18.02 21.11 -31.03
C LEU A 250 19.03 21.26 -29.89
N ALA A 251 20.08 22.04 -30.07
CA ALA A 251 21.04 22.38 -29.01
C ALA A 251 20.37 23.15 -27.87
N GLN A 252 19.54 24.14 -28.19
CA GLN A 252 18.78 24.90 -27.20
C GLN A 252 17.79 24.00 -26.45
N LEU A 253 17.12 23.09 -27.15
CA LEU A 253 16.22 22.11 -26.55
C LEU A 253 16.96 21.17 -25.59
N GLU A 254 18.14 20.67 -25.98
CA GLU A 254 19.00 19.87 -25.08
C GLU A 254 19.44 20.68 -23.85
N GLN A 255 19.78 21.96 -24.01
CA GLN A 255 20.16 22.83 -22.91
C GLN A 255 18.98 23.10 -21.97
N ASP A 256 17.78 23.29 -22.49
CA ASP A 256 16.59 23.53 -21.67
C ASP A 256 16.17 22.25 -20.93
N LEU A 257 16.22 21.09 -21.60
CA LEU A 257 16.01 19.79 -20.97
C LEU A 257 17.08 19.55 -19.88
N LYS A 258 18.35 19.83 -20.18
CA LYS A 258 19.43 19.81 -19.19
C LYS A 258 19.14 20.78 -18.05
N ALA A 259 18.69 22.01 -18.31
CA ALA A 259 18.42 22.97 -17.26
C ALA A 259 17.29 22.48 -16.34
N ILE A 260 16.21 21.90 -16.87
CA ILE A 260 15.15 21.31 -16.03
C ILE A 260 15.65 20.12 -15.22
N TYR A 261 16.45 19.24 -15.83
CA TYR A 261 16.92 18.01 -15.20
C TYR A 261 18.20 18.20 -14.35
N LEU A 262 18.92 19.31 -14.51
CA LEU A 262 20.16 19.68 -13.80
C LEU A 262 20.01 20.92 -12.91
N THR A 263 18.88 21.63 -12.93
CA THR A 263 18.60 22.68 -11.93
C THR A 263 18.82 22.07 -10.56
N SER A 264 19.69 22.70 -9.76
CA SER A 264 19.98 22.17 -8.43
C SER A 264 18.67 22.03 -7.68
N ARG A 265 18.41 20.85 -7.10
CA ARG A 265 17.15 20.57 -6.39
C ARG A 265 16.89 21.58 -5.27
N THR A 266 17.94 22.24 -4.78
CA THR A 266 17.86 23.35 -3.84
C THR A 266 17.29 24.63 -4.45
N GLU A 267 17.51 24.94 -5.74
CA GLU A 267 16.81 26.05 -6.42
C GLU A 267 15.30 25.83 -6.46
N LYS A 268 14.84 24.60 -6.70
CA LYS A 268 13.41 24.28 -6.66
C LYS A 268 12.81 24.59 -5.28
N LEU A 269 13.52 24.24 -4.21
CA LEU A 269 13.10 24.58 -2.85
C LEU A 269 13.06 26.10 -2.60
N ARG A 270 13.99 26.87 -3.20
CA ARG A 270 14.00 28.35 -3.05
C ARG A 270 12.75 29.02 -3.62
N GLN A 271 12.11 28.44 -4.63
CA GLN A 271 10.88 28.98 -5.23
C GLN A 271 9.75 29.10 -4.21
N PHE A 272 9.73 28.25 -3.18
CA PHE A 272 8.71 28.26 -2.13
C PHE A 272 8.93 29.33 -1.04
N LEU A 273 10.08 30.03 -1.04
CA LEU A 273 10.35 31.09 -0.07
C LEU A 273 9.43 32.31 -0.21
N GLY A 274 8.93 32.56 -1.42
CA GLY A 274 7.95 33.63 -1.68
C GLY A 274 6.55 33.27 -1.17
N GLU A 275 6.19 31.99 -1.22
CA GLU A 275 4.89 31.48 -0.79
C GLU A 275 4.80 31.35 0.75
N PHE A 276 5.90 30.99 1.40
CA PHE A 276 5.95 30.74 2.85
C PHE A 276 6.94 31.69 3.55
N PRO A 277 6.43 32.78 4.17
CA PRO A 277 7.25 33.71 4.94
C PRO A 277 7.84 33.06 6.20
N VAL A 278 8.84 33.73 6.80
CA VAL A 278 9.60 33.20 7.95
C VAL A 278 8.75 32.96 9.21
N ASN A 279 7.64 33.67 9.36
CA ASN A 279 6.68 33.47 10.46
C ASN A 279 5.82 32.20 10.27
N HIS A 280 5.75 31.64 9.06
CA HIS A 280 5.11 30.35 8.84
C HIS A 280 6.08 29.23 9.27
N PRO A 281 5.67 28.25 10.09
CA PRO A 281 6.58 27.20 10.58
C PRO A 281 7.31 26.42 9.48
N ALA A 282 6.63 26.11 8.38
CA ALA A 282 7.26 25.48 7.22
C ALA A 282 8.22 26.43 6.48
N GLY A 283 7.92 27.74 6.45
CA GLY A 283 8.77 28.76 5.83
C GLY A 283 10.05 29.03 6.63
N TYR A 284 9.97 29.02 7.96
CA TYR A 284 11.15 29.01 8.83
C TYR A 284 12.03 27.78 8.56
N GLN A 285 11.45 26.59 8.64
CA GLN A 285 12.19 25.34 8.47
C GLN A 285 12.80 25.20 7.07
N LEU A 286 12.12 25.70 6.02
CA LEU A 286 12.65 25.77 4.66
C LEU A 286 13.93 26.62 4.59
N ARG A 287 13.98 27.76 5.30
CA ARG A 287 15.19 28.59 5.36
C ARG A 287 16.33 27.88 6.10
N VAL A 288 16.02 27.13 7.16
CA VAL A 288 17.02 26.31 7.86
C VAL A 288 17.60 25.25 6.91
N VAL A 289 16.76 24.53 6.17
CA VAL A 289 17.20 23.57 5.15
C VAL A 289 18.12 24.24 4.14
N LEU A 290 17.70 25.36 3.54
CA LEU A 290 18.50 26.06 2.53
C LEU A 290 19.84 26.56 3.10
N SER A 291 19.88 26.97 4.38
CA SER A 291 21.12 27.35 5.05
C SER A 291 22.08 26.17 5.24
N ALA A 292 21.58 24.96 5.51
CA ALA A 292 22.38 23.73 5.63
C ALA A 292 22.99 23.27 4.30
N PHE A 293 22.40 23.66 3.17
CA PHE A 293 22.99 23.44 1.84
C PHE A 293 24.02 24.52 1.46
N GLY A 294 23.98 25.69 2.10
CA GLY A 294 24.87 26.81 1.82
C GLY A 294 24.67 27.44 0.43
N SER A 295 25.52 28.42 0.10
CA SER A 295 25.62 28.96 -1.25
C SER A 295 26.25 27.90 -2.17
N ALA A 296 25.63 27.63 -3.31
CA ALA A 296 26.13 26.65 -4.28
C ALA A 296 27.52 27.06 -4.81
N GLY A 297 28.58 26.57 -4.18
CA GLY A 297 29.95 26.82 -4.61
C GLY A 297 30.98 26.58 -3.49
N SER A 298 31.71 25.47 -3.62
CA SER A 298 33.19 25.34 -3.45
C SER A 298 33.72 24.21 -2.57
N LYS A 299 32.92 23.44 -1.82
CA LYS A 299 33.41 22.24 -1.10
C LYS A 299 32.47 21.03 -1.21
N PRO A 300 33.01 19.80 -1.39
CA PRO A 300 32.24 18.57 -1.22
C PRO A 300 31.62 18.53 0.19
N ALA A 301 30.38 18.09 0.29
CA ALA A 301 29.71 17.96 1.59
C ALA A 301 30.44 16.95 2.47
N THR A 302 30.75 17.33 3.71
CA THR A 302 31.30 16.40 4.70
C THR A 302 30.21 15.45 5.21
N PRO A 303 30.56 14.30 5.83
CA PRO A 303 29.57 13.42 6.45
C PRO A 303 28.68 14.13 7.50
N ALA A 304 29.22 15.14 8.18
CA ALA A 304 28.48 15.96 9.13
C ALA A 304 27.46 16.87 8.40
N ASP A 305 27.85 17.47 7.28
CA ASP A 305 26.94 18.29 6.46
C ASP A 305 25.77 17.46 5.93
N ILE A 306 26.05 16.25 5.41
CA ILE A 306 25.02 15.34 4.90
C ILE A 306 24.03 14.95 6.02
N LYS A 307 24.54 14.61 7.20
CA LYS A 307 23.72 14.32 8.38
C LYS A 307 22.80 15.51 8.71
N THR A 308 23.35 16.72 8.80
CA THR A 308 22.57 17.94 9.09
C THR A 308 21.50 18.17 8.03
N ARG A 309 21.85 18.09 6.74
CA ARG A 309 20.87 18.24 5.64
C ARG A 309 19.74 17.23 5.72
N CYS A 310 20.04 15.96 5.99
CA CYS A 310 19.03 14.93 6.17
C CYS A 310 18.11 15.23 7.36
N ALA A 311 18.67 15.68 8.49
CA ALA A 311 17.90 16.06 9.67
C ALA A 311 16.95 17.22 9.37
N GLU A 312 17.45 18.30 8.76
CA GLU A 312 16.64 19.48 8.46
C GLU A 312 15.53 19.20 7.43
N LEU A 313 15.77 18.30 6.47
CA LEU A 313 14.75 17.85 5.52
C LEU A 313 13.67 17.00 6.21
N ALA A 314 14.04 16.10 7.10
CA ALA A 314 13.07 15.33 7.90
C ALA A 314 12.22 16.25 8.80
N HIS A 315 12.84 17.28 9.39
CA HIS A 315 12.14 18.32 10.15
C HIS A 315 11.21 19.16 9.27
N LEU A 316 11.60 19.48 8.04
CA LEU A 316 10.75 20.18 7.07
C LEU A 316 9.51 19.35 6.73
N LEU A 317 9.68 18.07 6.38
CA LEU A 317 8.57 17.16 6.07
C LEU A 317 7.57 17.09 7.23
N TRP A 318 8.08 16.93 8.46
CA TRP A 318 7.24 16.92 9.66
C TRP A 318 6.53 18.26 9.90
N SER A 319 7.26 19.38 9.77
CA SER A 319 6.71 20.73 9.94
C SER A 319 5.59 21.01 8.95
N ILE A 320 5.76 20.58 7.69
CA ILE A 320 4.73 20.70 6.65
C ILE A 320 3.46 19.96 7.09
N ARG A 321 3.54 18.66 7.38
CA ARG A 321 2.35 17.87 7.73
C ARG A 321 1.65 18.39 8.98
N LYS A 322 2.41 18.71 10.03
CA LYS A 322 1.86 19.18 11.31
C LYS A 322 1.09 20.50 11.17
N ASN A 323 1.58 21.42 10.33
CA ASN A 323 1.01 22.76 10.20
C ASN A 323 0.03 22.92 9.04
N MET A 324 -0.09 21.92 8.15
CA MET A 324 -0.99 21.97 7.00
C MET A 324 -2.47 22.23 7.35
N PRO A 325 -3.04 21.65 8.43
CA PRO A 325 -4.42 21.96 8.83
C PRO A 325 -4.62 23.44 9.22
N GLN A 326 -3.56 24.10 9.72
CA GLN A 326 -3.58 25.50 10.17
C GLN A 326 -3.34 26.49 9.01
N THR A 327 -2.96 25.99 7.83
CA THR A 327 -2.73 26.83 6.66
C THR A 327 -4.04 27.34 6.06
N GLU A 328 -4.07 28.65 5.77
CA GLU A 328 -5.27 29.45 5.51
C GLU A 328 -6.03 29.10 4.23
N THR A 329 -5.35 28.72 3.14
CA THR A 329 -6.00 28.52 1.83
C THR A 329 -5.64 27.16 1.21
N PRO A 330 -6.57 26.54 0.44
CA PRO A 330 -6.29 25.29 -0.26
C PRO A 330 -5.12 25.40 -1.25
N ALA A 331 -4.96 26.57 -1.90
CA ALA A 331 -3.82 26.84 -2.77
C ALA A 331 -2.48 26.79 -2.03
N LYS A 332 -2.40 27.39 -0.83
CA LYS A 332 -1.20 27.29 0.01
C LYS A 332 -0.97 25.85 0.50
N ARG A 333 -2.04 25.09 0.80
CA ARG A 333 -1.94 23.66 1.16
C ARG A 333 -1.40 22.83 0.00
N LEU A 334 -1.80 23.12 -1.24
CA LEU A 334 -1.24 22.47 -2.43
C LEU A 334 0.26 22.78 -2.55
N LYS A 335 0.66 24.04 -2.40
CA LYS A 335 2.09 24.41 -2.39
C LYS A 335 2.89 23.72 -1.27
N LEU A 336 2.27 23.45 -0.12
CA LEU A 336 2.89 22.64 0.93
C LEU A 336 3.03 21.15 0.53
N MET A 337 2.07 20.57 -0.21
CA MET A 337 2.22 19.22 -0.77
C MET A 337 3.39 19.17 -1.76
N ASP A 338 3.49 20.14 -2.67
CA ASP A 338 4.57 20.24 -3.64
C ASP A 338 5.94 20.35 -2.95
N LEU A 339 6.02 21.22 -1.93
CA LEU A 339 7.22 21.37 -1.11
C LEU A 339 7.57 20.07 -0.39
N SER A 340 6.58 19.33 0.11
CA SER A 340 6.78 18.03 0.76
C SER A 340 7.32 16.98 -0.21
N LEU A 341 6.87 16.96 -1.46
CA LEU A 341 7.35 16.03 -2.48
C LEU A 341 8.81 16.34 -2.88
N GLU A 342 9.13 17.62 -3.11
CA GLU A 342 10.49 18.03 -3.44
C GLU A 342 11.47 17.83 -2.26
N ALA A 343 11.03 18.07 -1.02
CA ALA A 343 11.82 17.80 0.17
C ALA A 343 12.11 16.29 0.36
N GLU A 344 11.13 15.42 0.12
CA GLU A 344 11.33 13.96 0.16
C GLU A 344 12.33 13.50 -0.91
N ASN A 345 12.18 13.99 -2.14
CA ASN A 345 13.08 13.66 -3.25
C ASN A 345 14.54 14.07 -2.95
N LEU A 346 14.74 15.25 -2.36
CA LEU A 346 16.06 15.70 -1.95
C LEU A 346 16.61 14.86 -0.80
N LEU A 347 15.79 14.56 0.21
CA LEU A 347 16.16 13.71 1.34
C LEU A 347 16.60 12.31 0.87
N PHE A 348 15.82 11.67 0.01
CA PHE A 348 16.13 10.36 -0.57
C PHE A 348 17.52 10.34 -1.23
N THR A 349 17.88 11.42 -1.91
CA THR A 349 19.19 11.54 -2.57
C THR A 349 20.33 11.77 -1.58
N GLU A 350 20.18 12.67 -0.60
CA GLU A 350 21.20 12.91 0.43
C GLU A 350 21.46 11.66 1.30
N LEU A 351 20.41 10.86 1.56
CA LEU A 351 20.52 9.62 2.34
C LEU A 351 21.48 8.58 1.75
N SER A 352 21.71 8.61 0.44
CA SER A 352 22.70 7.74 -0.22
C SER A 352 24.15 8.02 0.21
N GLY A 353 24.44 9.27 0.57
CA GLY A 353 25.74 9.71 1.08
C GLY A 353 25.90 9.54 2.59
N TRP A 354 24.80 9.37 3.34
CA TRP A 354 24.86 9.27 4.80
C TRP A 354 25.18 7.84 5.26
N ARG A 355 26.46 7.61 5.62
CA ARG A 355 26.92 6.36 6.25
C ARG A 355 27.14 6.58 7.76
N PRO A 356 26.33 5.99 8.65
CA PRO A 356 26.51 6.15 10.09
C PRO A 356 27.76 5.38 10.55
N GLY A 357 28.72 6.08 11.17
CA GLY A 357 29.97 5.49 11.69
C GLY A 357 29.90 5.03 13.15
N THR A 358 28.83 5.37 13.87
CA THR A 358 28.65 5.04 15.30
C THR A 358 27.22 4.56 15.55
N LEU A 359 27.01 3.80 16.63
CA LEU A 359 25.67 3.37 17.05
C LEU A 359 24.73 4.56 17.25
N ARG A 360 25.21 5.65 17.86
CA ARG A 360 24.43 6.88 18.01
C ARG A 360 23.96 7.44 16.66
N ALA A 361 24.87 7.53 15.69
CA ALA A 361 24.53 8.04 14.36
C ALA A 361 23.51 7.13 13.64
N LEU A 362 23.57 5.81 13.87
CA LEU A 362 22.60 4.86 13.33
C LEU A 362 21.22 4.98 13.98
N LEU A 363 21.17 5.16 15.31
CA LEU A 363 19.93 5.43 16.04
C LEU A 363 19.30 6.76 15.58
N GLU A 364 20.10 7.82 15.45
CA GLU A 364 19.66 9.12 14.93
C GLU A 364 19.14 9.02 13.49
N LYS A 365 19.80 8.23 12.63
CA LYS A 365 19.34 7.98 11.26
C LYS A 365 17.98 7.29 11.24
N ASN A 366 17.78 6.25 12.05
CA ASN A 366 16.51 5.55 12.15
C ASN A 366 15.39 6.46 12.70
N TYR A 367 15.67 7.23 13.75
CA TYR A 367 14.73 8.21 14.30
C TYR A 367 14.30 9.25 13.26
N LEU A 368 15.25 9.83 12.51
CA LEU A 368 14.95 10.84 11.50
C LEU A 368 14.17 10.26 10.31
N LEU A 369 14.43 9.01 9.92
CA LEU A 369 13.67 8.31 8.88
C LEU A 369 12.25 7.99 9.33
N ALA A 370 12.06 7.58 10.58
CA ALA A 370 10.73 7.41 11.17
C ALA A 370 9.95 8.74 11.22
N LYS A 371 10.62 9.84 11.59
CA LYS A 371 10.04 11.19 11.54
C LYS A 371 9.68 11.63 10.12
N ALA A 372 10.54 11.32 9.14
CA ALA A 372 10.27 11.59 7.74
C ALA A 372 9.07 10.77 7.23
N ALA A 373 8.95 9.49 7.62
CA ALA A 373 7.78 8.65 7.32
C ALA A 373 6.48 9.25 7.89
N ALA A 374 6.54 9.77 9.12
CA ALA A 374 5.44 10.55 9.70
C ALA A 374 5.23 11.88 8.95
N GLY A 375 6.23 12.53 8.40
CA GLY A 375 6.07 13.74 7.59
C GLY A 375 5.43 13.49 6.21
N THR A 376 5.68 12.33 5.60
CA THR A 376 5.24 11.99 4.22
C THR A 376 3.89 11.29 4.15
N GLY A 377 3.23 11.00 5.27
CA GLY A 377 1.95 10.28 5.28
C GLY A 377 2.06 8.79 5.56
N LEU A 378 3.27 8.22 5.54
CA LEU A 378 3.46 6.78 5.65
C LEU A 378 3.15 6.22 7.04
N LEU A 379 3.25 7.05 8.08
CA LEU A 379 2.75 6.77 9.42
C LEU A 379 1.70 7.80 9.80
N GLU A 380 0.67 7.43 10.54
CA GLU A 380 -0.30 8.41 11.03
C GLU A 380 0.26 9.28 12.15
N LEU A 381 -0.32 10.48 12.33
CA LEU A 381 0.15 11.44 13.33
C LEU A 381 0.09 10.88 14.76
N HIS A 382 -0.96 10.09 15.06
CA HIS A 382 -1.12 9.46 16.37
C HIS A 382 -0.16 8.27 16.57
N GLU A 383 0.18 7.54 15.50
CA GLU A 383 1.20 6.48 15.55
C GLU A 383 2.57 7.07 15.86
N TRP A 384 2.94 8.15 15.16
CA TRP A 384 4.19 8.87 15.45
C TRP A 384 4.23 9.41 16.88
N ALA A 385 3.15 10.03 17.36
CA ALA A 385 3.10 10.55 18.72
C ALA A 385 3.31 9.47 19.79
N ALA A 386 2.86 8.24 19.54
CA ALA A 386 3.08 7.10 20.43
C ALA A 386 4.52 6.54 20.34
N LEU A 387 5.15 6.62 19.16
CA LEU A 387 6.47 6.05 18.88
C LEU A 387 7.64 7.00 19.17
N GLU A 388 7.46 8.32 19.06
CA GLU A 388 8.55 9.31 19.03
C GLU A 388 9.48 9.17 20.24
N ALA A 389 8.92 9.06 21.45
CA ALA A 389 9.70 8.92 22.67
C ALA A 389 10.50 7.61 22.74
N ALA A 390 9.96 6.52 22.21
CA ALA A 390 10.60 5.21 22.21
C ALA A 390 11.73 5.09 21.17
N LEU A 391 11.65 5.86 20.08
CA LEU A 391 12.66 5.89 19.03
C LEU A 391 13.72 6.96 19.25
N TYR A 392 13.51 7.89 20.18
CA TYR A 392 14.43 9.00 20.39
C TYR A 392 15.82 8.49 20.83
N PRO A 393 16.91 8.90 20.16
CA PRO A 393 18.25 8.44 20.50
C PRO A 393 18.64 8.81 21.95
N PRO A 394 19.06 7.85 22.78
CA PRO A 394 19.49 8.12 24.15
C PRO A 394 20.67 9.09 24.22
N ALA A 395 20.69 9.95 25.25
CA ALA A 395 21.72 10.97 25.41
C ALA A 395 23.13 10.39 25.58
N ASN A 396 23.26 9.24 26.24
CA ASN A 396 24.52 8.51 26.36
C ASN A 396 24.38 7.09 25.83
N THR A 397 24.98 6.81 24.67
CA THR A 397 24.95 5.48 24.05
C THR A 397 25.94 4.49 24.68
N GLU A 398 26.91 4.96 25.46
CA GLU A 398 27.91 4.09 26.12
C GLU A 398 27.32 3.34 27.33
N GLN A 399 26.20 3.84 27.89
CA GLN A 399 25.48 3.21 29.00
C GLN A 399 24.19 2.51 28.55
N LEU A 400 23.96 2.39 27.24
CA LEU A 400 22.75 1.78 26.71
C LEU A 400 22.74 0.29 27.03
N SER A 401 21.73 -0.18 27.76
CA SER A 401 21.60 -1.61 28.03
C SER A 401 21.22 -2.38 26.74
N PHE A 402 21.59 -3.65 26.68
CA PHE A 402 21.19 -4.52 25.56
C PHE A 402 19.66 -4.57 25.39
N GLU A 403 18.92 -4.64 26.50
CA GLU A 403 17.45 -4.67 26.49
C GLU A 403 16.87 -3.38 25.87
N GLN A 404 17.42 -2.22 26.23
CA GLN A 404 17.01 -0.94 25.65
C GLN A 404 17.32 -0.88 24.15
N LEU A 405 18.51 -1.32 23.75
CA LEU A 405 18.91 -1.35 22.34
C LEU A 405 18.00 -2.29 21.52
N ALA A 406 17.73 -3.49 22.04
CA ALA A 406 16.83 -4.45 21.40
C ALA A 406 15.40 -3.93 21.29
N ALA A 407 14.91 -3.24 22.33
CA ALA A 407 13.60 -2.59 22.31
C ALA A 407 13.53 -1.49 21.23
N ILE A 408 14.53 -0.61 21.14
CA ILE A 408 14.57 0.45 20.11
C ILE A 408 14.62 -0.17 18.70
N ALA A 409 15.42 -1.21 18.50
CA ALA A 409 15.52 -1.90 17.22
C ALA A 409 14.19 -2.55 16.82
N GLU A 410 13.50 -3.20 17.76
CA GLU A 410 12.20 -3.80 17.53
C GLU A 410 11.13 -2.74 17.21
N GLN A 411 11.09 -1.64 17.95
CA GLN A 411 10.17 -0.52 17.65
C GLN A 411 10.46 0.10 16.29
N THR A 412 11.74 0.28 15.95
CA THR A 412 12.15 0.79 14.63
C THR A 412 11.65 -0.13 13.52
N ARG A 413 11.83 -1.45 13.68
CA ARG A 413 11.38 -2.46 12.71
C ARG A 413 9.86 -2.44 12.53
N ARG A 414 9.10 -2.40 13.63
CA ARG A 414 7.63 -2.26 13.60
C ARG A 414 7.19 -0.99 12.90
N THR A 415 7.92 0.11 13.10
CA THR A 415 7.65 1.39 12.45
C THR A 415 7.79 1.27 10.92
N VAL A 416 8.83 0.57 10.43
CA VAL A 416 8.97 0.26 9.00
C VAL A 416 7.80 -0.60 8.50
N GLU A 417 7.43 -1.65 9.25
CA GLU A 417 6.32 -2.55 8.90
C GLU A 417 4.98 -1.81 8.81
N TRP A 418 4.65 -0.94 9.78
CA TRP A 418 3.45 -0.10 9.77
C TRP A 418 3.45 0.86 8.58
N SER A 419 4.63 1.43 8.27
CA SER A 419 4.76 2.34 7.14
C SER A 419 4.53 1.65 5.78
N VAL A 420 5.00 0.41 5.64
CA VAL A 420 4.68 -0.45 4.47
C VAL A 420 3.19 -0.85 4.49
N GLY A 421 2.66 -1.11 5.68
CA GLY A 421 1.25 -1.39 5.94
C GLY A 421 0.33 -0.29 5.43
N MET A 422 0.71 1.00 5.56
CA MET A 422 -0.05 2.14 5.02
C MET A 422 -0.27 2.04 3.51
N VAL A 423 0.80 1.74 2.74
CA VAL A 423 0.72 1.59 1.28
C VAL A 423 -0.23 0.43 0.92
N ASN A 424 -0.08 -0.70 1.61
CA ASN A 424 -0.95 -1.87 1.42
C ASN A 424 -2.41 -1.59 1.81
N GLY A 425 -2.65 -0.87 2.90
CA GLY A 425 -3.99 -0.51 3.36
C GLY A 425 -4.70 0.42 2.38
N VAL A 426 -3.98 1.37 1.80
CA VAL A 426 -4.53 2.34 0.83
C VAL A 426 -4.82 1.67 -0.52
N TYR A 427 -3.88 0.89 -1.06
CA TYR A 427 -3.96 0.38 -2.44
C TYR A 427 -4.32 -1.10 -2.58
N GLY A 428 -4.22 -1.90 -1.52
CA GLY A 428 -4.40 -3.35 -1.55
C GLY A 428 -5.67 -3.84 -2.24
N PRO A 429 -6.86 -3.24 -1.99
CA PRO A 429 -8.09 -3.63 -2.69
C PRO A 429 -8.04 -3.42 -4.21
N VAL A 430 -7.47 -2.30 -4.67
CA VAL A 430 -7.35 -1.98 -6.10
C VAL A 430 -6.31 -2.86 -6.78
N ILE A 431 -5.19 -3.13 -6.10
CA ILE A 431 -4.18 -4.07 -6.59
C ILE A 431 -4.78 -5.47 -6.72
N SER A 432 -5.50 -5.94 -5.71
CA SER A 432 -6.17 -7.25 -5.75
C SER A 432 -7.20 -7.35 -6.88
N LEU A 433 -7.88 -6.24 -7.20
CA LEU A 433 -8.77 -6.17 -8.37
C LEU A 433 -7.99 -6.30 -9.68
N TYR A 434 -6.91 -5.54 -9.85
CA TYR A 434 -6.12 -5.54 -11.09
C TYR A 434 -5.29 -6.80 -11.30
N SER A 435 -4.75 -7.39 -10.24
CA SER A 435 -3.94 -8.62 -10.29
C SER A 435 -4.71 -9.82 -10.85
N GLN A 436 -6.04 -9.77 -10.91
CA GLN A 436 -6.85 -10.81 -11.54
C GLN A 436 -6.69 -10.87 -13.07
N PHE A 437 -6.30 -9.76 -13.72
CA PHE A 437 -6.17 -9.68 -15.18
C PHE A 437 -4.87 -9.04 -15.68
N GLU A 438 -4.15 -8.30 -14.84
CA GLU A 438 -2.86 -7.68 -15.15
C GLU A 438 -1.85 -8.00 -14.04
N PRO A 439 -1.04 -9.07 -14.18
CA PRO A 439 -0.08 -9.51 -13.16
C PRO A 439 0.93 -8.43 -12.73
N GLN A 440 1.28 -7.50 -13.63
CA GLN A 440 2.21 -6.41 -13.32
C GLN A 440 1.70 -5.48 -12.21
N ALA A 441 0.39 -5.43 -11.96
CA ALA A 441 -0.18 -4.64 -10.87
C ALA A 441 0.34 -5.05 -9.49
N ALA A 442 0.77 -6.31 -9.31
CA ALA A 442 1.36 -6.79 -8.06
C ALA A 442 2.67 -6.05 -7.70
N GLY A 443 3.37 -5.49 -8.69
CA GLY A 443 4.60 -4.72 -8.49
C GLY A 443 4.39 -3.31 -7.93
N PHE A 444 3.15 -2.81 -7.86
CA PHE A 444 2.87 -1.43 -7.46
C PHE A 444 3.33 -1.08 -6.04
N ILE A 445 3.14 -2.00 -5.08
CA ILE A 445 3.57 -1.77 -3.69
C ILE A 445 5.09 -1.64 -3.61
N ASP A 446 5.81 -2.55 -4.28
CA ASP A 446 7.27 -2.53 -4.31
C ASP A 446 7.81 -1.25 -4.97
N ASP A 447 7.18 -0.78 -6.05
CA ASP A 447 7.49 0.51 -6.67
C ASP A 447 7.33 1.68 -5.70
N ARG A 448 6.18 1.76 -5.02
CA ARG A 448 5.92 2.83 -4.03
C ARG A 448 6.88 2.78 -2.84
N ILE A 449 7.28 1.60 -2.38
CA ILE A 449 8.28 1.43 -1.32
C ILE A 449 9.66 1.89 -1.81
N ARG A 450 10.09 1.46 -3.00
CA ARG A 450 11.42 1.78 -3.55
C ARG A 450 11.59 3.24 -3.91
N ALA A 451 10.52 3.89 -4.36
CA ALA A 451 10.50 5.30 -4.74
C ALA A 451 10.36 6.26 -3.54
N SER A 452 10.21 5.75 -2.32
CA SER A 452 10.01 6.57 -1.11
C SER A 452 11.13 6.38 -0.08
N ILE A 453 11.06 7.16 1.01
CA ILE A 453 11.99 7.04 2.15
C ILE A 453 11.96 5.66 2.84
N LEU A 454 11.00 4.78 2.51
CA LEU A 454 10.93 3.44 3.09
C LEU A 454 12.12 2.55 2.72
N LEU A 455 12.66 2.70 1.50
CA LEU A 455 13.83 1.93 1.08
C LEU A 455 15.06 2.22 1.97
N PRO A 456 15.52 3.48 2.12
CA PRO A 456 16.61 3.78 3.04
C PRO A 456 16.26 3.54 4.51
N PHE A 457 14.98 3.64 4.90
CA PHE A 457 14.53 3.34 6.27
C PHE A 457 14.62 1.86 6.61
N GLY A 458 14.14 0.98 5.73
CA GLY A 458 14.30 -0.48 5.89
C GLY A 458 15.76 -0.89 5.95
N ALA A 459 16.63 -0.28 5.13
CA ALA A 459 18.06 -0.54 5.18
C ALA A 459 18.70 -0.10 6.51
N ALA A 460 18.34 1.09 7.03
CA ALA A 460 18.82 1.57 8.33
C ALA A 460 18.30 0.73 9.50
N SER A 461 17.06 0.24 9.41
CA SER A 461 16.46 -0.66 10.41
C SER A 461 17.17 -2.02 10.41
N SER A 462 17.49 -2.57 9.24
CA SER A 462 18.27 -3.81 9.12
C SER A 462 19.65 -3.66 9.73
N GLN A 463 20.36 -2.56 9.45
CA GLN A 463 21.67 -2.28 10.06
C GLN A 463 21.59 -2.26 11.60
N LEU A 464 20.53 -1.65 12.16
CA LEU A 464 20.33 -1.61 13.61
C LEU A 464 20.05 -3.00 14.19
N ALA A 465 19.24 -3.81 13.49
CA ALA A 465 18.99 -5.20 13.88
C ALA A 465 20.27 -6.05 13.84
N ASP A 466 21.16 -5.81 12.88
CA ASP A 466 22.44 -6.53 12.78
C ASP A 466 23.39 -6.18 13.94
N VAL A 467 23.40 -4.91 14.37
CA VAL A 467 24.12 -4.50 15.60
C VAL A 467 23.57 -5.25 16.82
N VAL A 468 22.24 -5.30 17.00
CA VAL A 468 21.64 -6.07 18.12
C VAL A 468 22.06 -7.53 18.09
N LYS A 469 22.06 -8.16 16.91
CA LYS A 469 22.47 -9.57 16.76
C LYS A 469 23.94 -9.80 17.13
N GLU A 470 24.83 -8.89 16.74
CA GLU A 470 26.25 -8.95 17.08
C GLU A 470 26.46 -8.96 18.61
N TYR A 471 25.77 -8.07 19.32
CA TYR A 471 25.84 -8.02 20.79
C TYR A 471 25.13 -9.19 21.47
N ALA A 472 24.03 -9.69 20.91
CA ALA A 472 23.26 -10.79 21.48
C ALA A 472 24.05 -12.12 21.45
N LYS A 473 24.93 -12.32 20.46
CA LYS A 473 25.45 -13.65 20.08
C LYS A 473 24.35 -14.69 19.82
N VAL A 474 23.09 -14.25 19.66
CA VAL A 474 21.92 -15.08 19.38
C VAL A 474 21.63 -14.95 17.89
N SER A 475 22.08 -15.93 17.11
CA SER A 475 21.73 -16.07 15.70
C SER A 475 20.62 -17.09 15.54
N ASN A 476 19.73 -16.84 14.57
CA ASN A 476 18.84 -17.88 14.11
C ASN A 476 19.67 -19.01 13.50
N ARG A 477 19.28 -20.25 13.79
CA ARG A 477 19.95 -21.45 13.28
C ARG A 477 18.94 -22.21 12.43
N ILE A 478 18.79 -21.80 11.18
CA ILE A 478 17.82 -22.39 10.24
C ILE A 478 18.61 -23.09 9.14
N PHE A 479 18.93 -24.38 9.34
CA PHE A 479 19.81 -25.13 8.43
C PHE A 479 21.06 -24.33 8.02
N ASN A 480 21.65 -24.66 6.87
CA ASN A 480 22.73 -23.88 6.27
C ASN A 480 22.18 -23.04 5.10
N ILE A 481 21.17 -22.21 5.35
CA ILE A 481 20.57 -21.30 4.34
C ILE A 481 21.20 -19.91 4.40
N PRO A 482 21.21 -19.16 3.28
CA PRO A 482 21.57 -17.75 3.29
C PRO A 482 20.59 -16.93 4.16
N ASN A 483 21.12 -15.93 4.87
CA ASN A 483 20.36 -14.98 5.68
C ASN A 483 19.36 -15.61 6.69
N PRO A 484 19.76 -16.58 7.53
CA PRO A 484 18.85 -17.22 8.50
C PRO A 484 18.32 -16.22 9.54
N ASN A 485 19.07 -15.14 9.76
CA ASN A 485 18.75 -14.03 10.65
C ASN A 485 17.63 -13.11 10.12
N SER A 486 17.06 -13.38 8.94
CA SER A 486 15.86 -12.69 8.45
C SER A 486 14.55 -13.30 8.98
N ALA A 487 14.62 -14.49 9.59
CA ALA A 487 13.48 -15.07 10.29
C ALA A 487 13.22 -14.43 11.65
N ARG A 488 11.96 -14.44 12.10
CA ARG A 488 11.53 -13.93 13.40
C ARG A 488 10.53 -14.86 14.05
N GLY A 489 10.78 -15.27 15.28
CA GLY A 489 9.82 -15.97 16.10
C GLY A 489 8.64 -15.09 16.50
N LEU A 490 7.42 -15.62 16.37
CA LEU A 490 6.17 -14.96 16.78
C LEU A 490 5.59 -15.61 18.02
N ASN A 491 5.29 -16.91 17.95
CA ASN A 491 4.79 -17.68 19.09
C ASN A 491 5.86 -18.68 19.53
N PRO A 492 6.30 -18.62 20.80
CA PRO A 492 7.29 -19.55 21.31
C PRO A 492 6.70 -20.95 21.41
N GLY A 493 7.56 -21.94 21.20
CA GLY A 493 7.17 -23.35 21.21
C GLY A 493 8.25 -24.20 20.57
N PHE A 494 8.06 -25.50 20.59
CA PHE A 494 8.92 -26.44 19.90
C PHE A 494 8.11 -27.62 19.39
N ALA A 495 8.54 -28.19 18.27
CA ALA A 495 7.87 -29.29 17.61
C ALA A 495 8.86 -30.13 16.79
N VAL A 496 8.47 -31.39 16.57
CA VAL A 496 9.13 -32.28 15.62
C VAL A 496 8.10 -32.68 14.57
N GLY A 497 8.49 -32.62 13.31
CA GLY A 497 7.63 -32.98 12.20
C GLY A 497 8.33 -32.97 10.85
N GLU A 498 7.63 -33.45 9.83
CA GLU A 498 8.09 -33.39 8.45
C GLU A 498 8.01 -31.95 7.92
N LEU A 499 9.10 -31.45 7.33
CA LEU A 499 9.15 -30.12 6.71
C LEU A 499 8.43 -30.11 5.36
N VAL A 500 7.40 -29.26 5.21
CA VAL A 500 6.66 -29.06 3.97
C VAL A 500 6.77 -27.59 3.55
N VAL A 501 7.36 -27.35 2.38
CA VAL A 501 7.53 -26.01 1.83
C VAL A 501 6.54 -25.81 0.68
N ILE A 502 5.74 -24.75 0.73
CA ILE A 502 4.73 -24.45 -0.29
C ILE A 502 4.99 -23.07 -0.87
N SER A 503 5.42 -23.06 -2.14
CA SER A 503 5.79 -21.84 -2.87
C SER A 503 4.60 -21.19 -3.60
N GLY A 504 3.45 -21.86 -3.67
CA GLY A 504 2.23 -21.40 -4.37
C GLY A 504 1.04 -21.15 -3.44
N SER A 505 -0.18 -21.18 -3.99
CA SER A 505 -1.40 -21.01 -3.18
C SER A 505 -1.59 -22.19 -2.20
N PRO A 506 -1.80 -21.94 -0.90
CA PRO A 506 -2.02 -22.99 0.09
C PRO A 506 -3.46 -23.51 0.13
N ASP A 507 -4.37 -22.97 -0.68
CA ASP A 507 -5.83 -23.23 -0.57
C ASP A 507 -6.23 -24.68 -0.91
N GLU A 508 -5.36 -25.43 -1.61
CA GLU A 508 -5.60 -26.84 -1.97
C GLU A 508 -4.81 -27.84 -1.09
N VAL A 509 -4.10 -27.36 -0.06
CA VAL A 509 -3.24 -28.20 0.77
C VAL A 509 -4.00 -28.76 1.97
N ASP A 510 -3.96 -30.08 2.17
CA ASP A 510 -4.48 -30.71 3.39
C ASP A 510 -3.43 -30.63 4.52
N PHE A 511 -3.71 -29.80 5.52
CA PHE A 511 -2.82 -29.54 6.65
C PHE A 511 -2.91 -30.64 7.71
N SER A 512 -1.74 -31.09 8.19
CA SER A 512 -1.59 -32.15 9.19
C SER A 512 -0.93 -31.65 10.48
N ASN A 513 -1.38 -32.18 11.61
CA ASN A 513 -0.86 -31.88 12.94
C ASN A 513 0.54 -32.46 13.24
N GLN A 514 1.12 -33.21 12.30
CA GLN A 514 2.45 -33.84 12.41
C GLN A 514 3.50 -33.17 11.52
N LYS A 515 3.10 -32.17 10.74
CA LYS A 515 3.98 -31.52 9.75
C LYS A 515 4.24 -30.06 10.12
N ILE A 516 5.42 -29.59 9.72
CA ILE A 516 5.88 -28.22 9.90
C ILE A 516 5.83 -27.55 8.53
N TYR A 517 5.02 -26.50 8.41
CA TYR A 517 4.74 -25.86 7.13
C TYR A 517 5.45 -24.52 6.98
N VAL A 518 6.09 -24.31 5.84
CA VAL A 518 6.68 -23.02 5.45
C VAL A 518 5.95 -22.53 4.20
N ILE A 519 5.19 -21.44 4.34
CA ILE A 519 4.22 -20.99 3.34
C ILE A 519 4.29 -19.47 3.12
N GLN A 520 3.82 -18.98 1.98
CA GLN A 520 3.87 -17.55 1.69
C GLN A 520 2.88 -16.74 2.55
N ARG A 521 1.67 -17.28 2.70
CA ARG A 521 0.58 -16.74 3.53
C ARG A 521 -0.20 -17.91 4.11
N ALA A 522 -0.69 -17.78 5.34
CA ALA A 522 -1.55 -18.80 5.92
C ALA A 522 -3.01 -18.66 5.41
N PRO A 523 -3.68 -19.79 5.06
CA PRO A 523 -5.08 -19.77 4.66
C PRO A 523 -5.98 -19.40 5.85
N ALA A 524 -7.20 -18.93 5.56
CA ALA A 524 -8.15 -18.50 6.59
C ALA A 524 -8.59 -19.66 7.50
N ASP A 525 -8.74 -20.86 6.93
CA ASP A 525 -9.20 -22.09 7.61
C ASP A 525 -8.06 -23.08 7.88
N LEU A 526 -6.94 -22.58 8.41
CA LEU A 526 -5.80 -23.44 8.76
C LEU A 526 -6.16 -24.42 9.89
N LYS A 527 -6.06 -25.73 9.62
CA LYS A 527 -6.15 -26.78 10.65
C LYS A 527 -4.92 -26.75 11.59
N PRO A 528 -4.99 -27.30 12.81
CA PRO A 528 -3.82 -27.40 13.68
C PRO A 528 -2.65 -28.14 13.02
N VAL A 529 -1.47 -27.52 13.04
CA VAL A 529 -0.21 -28.04 12.50
C VAL A 529 0.84 -28.20 13.61
N ALA A 530 1.91 -28.95 13.37
CA ALA A 530 2.99 -29.10 14.36
C ALA A 530 3.79 -27.79 14.52
N GLY A 531 3.99 -27.06 13.43
CA GLY A 531 4.67 -25.76 13.40
C GLY A 531 4.39 -25.02 12.11
N ILE A 532 4.50 -23.70 12.13
CA ILE A 532 4.25 -22.86 10.95
C ILE A 532 5.25 -21.73 10.82
N ALA A 533 5.71 -21.48 9.59
CA ALA A 533 6.49 -20.31 9.24
C ALA A 533 5.89 -19.62 8.00
N THR A 534 5.69 -18.30 8.05
CA THR A 534 5.07 -17.54 6.96
C THR A 534 5.95 -16.43 6.40
N VAL A 535 5.83 -16.12 5.10
CA VAL A 535 6.57 -14.99 4.52
C VAL A 535 5.99 -13.64 4.92
N SER A 536 4.66 -13.58 5.06
CA SER A 536 3.94 -12.41 5.55
C SER A 536 3.44 -12.62 6.97
N GLU A 537 3.64 -11.62 7.85
CA GLU A 537 2.96 -11.59 9.15
C GLU A 537 1.47 -11.34 8.87
N GLY A 538 0.63 -12.35 9.10
CA GLY A 538 -0.79 -12.09 9.26
C GLY A 538 -1.00 -11.19 10.48
N ASN A 539 -2.01 -10.31 10.45
CA ASN A 539 -2.37 -9.40 11.56
C ASN A 539 -2.27 -10.10 12.93
N THR A 540 -1.91 -9.39 14.01
CA THR A 540 -1.73 -9.96 15.37
C THR A 540 -3.00 -10.64 15.92
N VAL A 541 -4.16 -10.34 15.34
CA VAL A 541 -5.47 -10.95 15.63
C VAL A 541 -5.88 -12.00 14.58
N SER A 542 -4.96 -12.40 13.70
CA SER A 542 -5.19 -13.45 12.69
C SER A 542 -5.59 -14.74 13.38
N HIS A 543 -6.57 -15.46 12.82
CA HIS A 543 -6.99 -16.78 13.29
C HIS A 543 -5.81 -17.73 13.51
N VAL A 544 -4.77 -17.61 12.69
CA VAL A 544 -3.54 -18.42 12.77
C VAL A 544 -2.69 -18.05 13.98
N GLN A 545 -2.58 -16.76 14.31
CA GLN A 545 -1.86 -16.30 15.50
C GLN A 545 -2.59 -16.70 16.78
N LEU A 546 -3.92 -16.54 16.81
CA LEU A 546 -4.75 -16.98 17.93
C LEU A 546 -4.70 -18.50 18.10
N LEU A 547 -4.82 -19.26 17.02
CA LEU A 547 -4.69 -20.72 17.02
C LEU A 547 -3.33 -21.14 17.55
N ALA A 548 -2.25 -20.60 16.97
CA ALA A 548 -0.89 -20.96 17.35
C ALA A 548 -0.58 -20.61 18.81
N ARG A 549 -1.02 -19.44 19.28
CA ARG A 549 -0.85 -19.03 20.68
C ARG A 549 -1.65 -19.89 21.65
N ASN A 550 -2.89 -20.24 21.31
CA ASN A 550 -3.74 -21.05 22.19
C ASN A 550 -3.29 -22.52 22.26
N LEU A 551 -2.68 -23.04 21.20
CA LEU A 551 -2.25 -24.44 21.09
C LEU A 551 -0.74 -24.63 21.30
N GLY A 552 0.01 -23.56 21.58
CA GLY A 552 1.46 -23.61 21.75
C GLY A 552 2.23 -24.02 20.49
N ILE A 553 1.66 -23.76 19.30
CA ILE A 553 2.29 -24.10 18.03
C ILE A 553 3.42 -23.09 17.77
N PRO A 554 4.68 -23.53 17.60
CA PRO A 554 5.77 -22.64 17.24
C PRO A 554 5.47 -21.94 15.91
N ASN A 555 5.59 -20.61 15.91
CA ASN A 555 5.28 -19.78 14.75
C ASN A 555 6.41 -18.79 14.47
N ALA A 556 6.79 -18.61 13.21
CA ALA A 556 7.78 -17.61 12.79
C ALA A 556 7.41 -16.92 11.47
N VAL A 557 7.97 -15.74 11.25
CA VAL A 557 8.04 -15.10 9.92
C VAL A 557 9.39 -15.43 9.29
N VAL A 558 9.43 -15.71 7.99
CA VAL A 558 10.65 -15.96 7.22
C VAL A 558 10.68 -15.06 5.98
N SER A 559 11.85 -14.81 5.39
CA SER A 559 11.92 -14.04 4.14
C SER A 559 11.49 -14.86 2.91
N PRO A 560 11.12 -14.23 1.78
CA PRO A 560 10.89 -14.94 0.51
C PRO A 560 12.13 -15.74 0.07
N GLU A 561 13.33 -15.24 0.36
CA GLU A 561 14.60 -15.91 0.10
C GLU A 561 14.75 -17.16 0.96
N ASN A 562 14.41 -17.10 2.26
CA ASN A 562 14.42 -18.27 3.14
C ASN A 562 13.40 -19.33 2.68
N LEU A 563 12.19 -18.94 2.28
CA LEU A 563 11.18 -19.88 1.74
C LEU A 563 11.76 -20.70 0.59
N THR A 564 12.42 -20.03 -0.37
CA THR A 564 13.03 -20.68 -1.54
C THR A 564 14.22 -21.54 -1.14
N SER A 565 15.03 -21.08 -0.18
CA SER A 565 16.22 -21.79 0.30
C SER A 565 15.91 -23.01 1.17
N LEU A 566 14.67 -23.14 1.65
CA LEU A 566 14.21 -24.29 2.44
C LEU A 566 13.68 -25.44 1.59
N ILE A 567 13.40 -25.22 0.30
CA ILE A 567 12.92 -26.24 -0.65
C ILE A 567 13.80 -27.51 -0.67
N PRO A 568 15.16 -27.43 -0.65
CA PRO A 568 16.01 -28.61 -0.64
C PRO A 568 15.85 -29.52 0.58
N TYR A 569 15.30 -29.00 1.69
CA TYR A 569 15.11 -29.72 2.94
C TYR A 569 13.68 -30.29 3.08
N GLN A 570 12.82 -30.10 2.07
CA GLN A 570 11.46 -30.61 2.06
C GLN A 570 11.42 -32.14 2.23
N GLY A 571 10.43 -32.64 2.98
CA GLY A 571 10.23 -34.05 3.27
C GLY A 571 11.12 -34.61 4.38
N GLN A 572 12.07 -33.82 4.89
CA GLN A 572 12.91 -34.24 6.02
C GLN A 572 12.14 -34.12 7.35
N GLN A 573 12.44 -35.02 8.28
CA GLN A 573 12.04 -34.84 9.68
C GLN A 573 12.96 -33.79 10.31
N ILE A 574 12.37 -32.77 10.94
CA ILE A 574 13.11 -31.65 11.51
C ILE A 574 12.67 -31.35 12.95
N PHE A 575 13.60 -30.81 13.73
CA PHE A 575 13.31 -30.13 14.98
C PHE A 575 13.14 -28.64 14.70
N TYR A 576 12.01 -28.09 15.14
CA TYR A 576 11.67 -26.69 14.99
C TYR A 576 11.38 -26.08 16.35
N ALA A 577 12.06 -24.99 16.69
CA ALA A 577 11.85 -24.27 17.93
C ALA A 577 11.87 -22.76 17.73
N VAL A 578 10.99 -22.10 18.48
CA VAL A 578 10.89 -20.65 18.56
C VAL A 578 11.03 -20.25 20.02
N SER A 579 12.03 -19.42 20.31
CA SER A 579 12.27 -18.94 21.67
C SER A 579 11.32 -17.79 22.04
N PRO A 580 11.08 -17.54 23.35
CA PRO A 580 10.38 -16.34 23.80
C PRO A 580 11.05 -15.03 23.34
N GLY A 581 12.36 -15.07 23.10
CA GLY A 581 13.14 -13.94 22.56
C GLY A 581 13.11 -13.82 21.03
N GLY A 582 12.29 -14.60 20.33
CA GLY A 582 12.12 -14.51 18.87
C GLY A 582 13.18 -15.23 18.04
N THR A 583 14.05 -16.01 18.66
CA THR A 583 15.06 -16.83 17.97
C THR A 583 14.40 -18.04 17.32
N VAL A 584 14.77 -18.32 16.08
CA VAL A 584 14.25 -19.46 15.32
C VAL A 584 15.35 -20.50 15.10
N ILE A 585 15.04 -21.75 15.42
CA ILE A 585 15.92 -22.91 15.22
C ILE A 585 15.18 -23.94 14.37
N MET A 586 15.77 -24.32 13.24
CA MET A 586 15.36 -25.45 12.40
C MET A 586 16.59 -26.30 12.07
N LYS A 587 16.53 -27.60 12.38
CA LYS A 587 17.63 -28.53 12.11
C LYS A 587 17.14 -29.98 11.96
N PRO A 588 17.92 -30.87 11.33
CA PRO A 588 17.57 -32.30 11.26
C PRO A 588 17.46 -32.95 12.65
N LEU A 589 16.60 -33.97 12.80
CA LEU A 589 16.47 -34.72 14.06
C LEU A 589 17.80 -35.28 14.56
N ALA A 590 18.68 -35.70 13.64
CA ALA A 590 19.98 -36.26 13.97
C ALA A 590 20.87 -35.26 14.74
N GLU A 591 20.69 -33.96 14.51
CA GLU A 591 21.48 -32.87 15.08
C GLU A 591 20.87 -32.26 16.36
N MET A 592 19.79 -32.87 16.88
CA MET A 592 19.27 -32.49 18.19
C MET A 592 20.30 -32.79 19.29
N ASN A 593 20.42 -31.90 20.27
CA ASN A 593 21.19 -32.15 21.48
C ASN A 593 20.36 -32.91 22.52
N GLU A 594 20.99 -33.34 23.60
CA GLU A 594 20.35 -34.13 24.66
C GLU A 594 19.20 -33.36 25.34
N SER A 595 19.38 -32.06 25.61
CA SER A 595 18.33 -31.21 26.19
C SER A 595 17.10 -31.08 25.30
N GLU A 596 17.28 -30.94 23.99
CA GLU A 596 16.17 -30.85 23.02
C GLU A 596 15.43 -32.19 22.87
N ARG A 597 16.15 -33.31 22.93
CA ARG A 597 15.53 -34.65 22.95
C ARG A 597 14.66 -34.83 24.20
N ALA A 598 15.18 -34.44 25.36
CA ALA A 598 14.45 -34.49 26.63
C ALA A 598 13.17 -33.62 26.61
N LEU A 599 13.21 -32.44 25.99
CA LEU A 599 12.03 -31.57 25.84
C LEU A 599 10.89 -32.24 25.05
N ILE A 600 11.22 -32.93 23.96
CA ILE A 600 10.23 -33.63 23.13
C ILE A 600 9.67 -34.87 23.85
N GLU A 601 10.50 -35.59 24.61
CA GLU A 601 10.03 -36.74 25.40
C GLU A 601 9.09 -36.33 26.53
N ALA A 602 9.38 -35.22 27.22
CA ALA A 602 8.50 -34.67 28.24
C ALA A 602 7.12 -34.29 27.65
N GLN A 603 7.09 -33.65 26.48
CA GLN A 603 5.85 -33.27 25.78
C GLN A 603 4.97 -34.47 25.38
N LYS A 604 5.57 -35.61 25.03
CA LYS A 604 4.82 -36.86 24.74
C LYS A 604 4.13 -37.45 25.97
N THR A 605 4.69 -37.20 27.15
CA THR A 605 4.22 -37.75 28.42
C THR A 605 3.08 -36.91 29.02
N GLU A 606 3.07 -35.60 28.76
CA GLU A 606 2.00 -34.66 29.15
C GLU A 606 0.85 -34.53 28.13
N ARG A 607 0.28 -35.65 27.64
CA ARG A 607 -1.05 -35.57 27.01
C ARG A 607 -2.08 -35.28 28.10
N PHE A 608 -2.25 -34.01 28.42
CA PHE A 608 -3.18 -33.46 29.39
C PHE A 608 -4.60 -33.95 29.05
N LYS A 609 -5.07 -35.02 29.71
CA LYS A 609 -6.49 -35.37 29.72
C LYS A 609 -7.15 -34.33 30.61
N MET A 610 -7.73 -33.31 29.99
CA MET A 610 -8.51 -32.29 30.68
C MET A 610 -9.75 -32.99 31.26
N THR A 611 -9.72 -33.34 32.55
CA THR A 611 -10.88 -33.89 33.24
C THR A 611 -11.85 -32.74 33.48
N ILE A 612 -12.89 -32.65 32.67
CA ILE A 612 -13.94 -31.64 32.83
C ILE A 612 -14.72 -32.01 34.10
N SER A 613 -14.72 -31.14 35.10
CA SER A 613 -15.52 -31.32 36.32
C SER A 613 -17.00 -31.27 35.96
N THR A 614 -17.68 -32.41 36.08
CA THR A 614 -19.13 -32.56 35.82
C THR A 614 -19.99 -32.25 37.04
N GLU A 615 -19.37 -32.00 38.20
CA GLU A 615 -20.04 -31.83 39.50
C GLU A 615 -21.02 -30.66 39.54
N LYS A 616 -20.79 -29.65 38.68
CA LYS A 616 -21.61 -28.44 38.62
C LYS A 616 -22.65 -28.48 37.51
N ILE A 617 -22.74 -29.56 36.73
CA ILE A 617 -23.69 -29.65 35.62
C ILE A 617 -25.09 -29.93 36.19
N ASP A 618 -26.04 -29.07 35.84
CA ASP A 618 -27.44 -29.19 36.19
C ASP A 618 -28.17 -29.85 35.02
N LEU A 619 -28.68 -31.06 35.24
CA LEU A 619 -29.32 -31.91 34.24
C LEU A 619 -30.84 -31.70 34.17
N SER A 620 -31.35 -30.56 34.64
CA SER A 620 -32.75 -30.20 34.43
C SER A 620 -33.09 -30.10 32.94
N ASP A 621 -34.25 -30.65 32.56
CA ASP A 621 -34.69 -30.90 31.18
C ASP A 621 -35.70 -29.87 30.67
N ARG A 622 -35.72 -28.68 31.26
CA ARG A 622 -36.65 -27.62 30.90
C ARG A 622 -36.02 -26.59 29.97
N VAL A 623 -36.65 -26.32 28.83
CA VAL A 623 -36.26 -25.21 27.96
C VAL A 623 -36.36 -23.88 28.71
N LEU A 624 -35.28 -23.11 28.69
CA LEU A 624 -35.17 -21.85 29.42
C LEU A 624 -35.34 -20.67 28.47
N GLU A 625 -36.01 -19.62 28.94
CA GLU A 625 -35.99 -18.34 28.22
C GLU A 625 -34.63 -17.68 28.38
N MET A 626 -34.08 -17.17 27.29
CA MET A 626 -32.74 -16.60 27.26
C MET A 626 -32.55 -15.45 28.26
N ARG A 627 -33.61 -14.66 28.53
CA ARG A 627 -33.59 -13.56 29.52
C ARG A 627 -33.39 -14.02 30.96
N GLN A 628 -33.68 -15.28 31.26
CA GLN A 628 -33.58 -15.85 32.59
C GLN A 628 -32.15 -16.34 32.90
N LEU A 629 -31.30 -16.47 31.88
CA LEU A 629 -29.92 -16.92 32.03
C LEU A 629 -28.98 -15.79 32.46
N ARG A 630 -27.95 -16.15 33.22
CA ARG A 630 -26.84 -15.28 33.62
C ARG A 630 -25.51 -15.89 33.20
N ALA A 631 -24.45 -15.08 33.18
CA ALA A 631 -23.10 -15.56 32.87
C ALA A 631 -22.66 -16.71 33.81
N SER A 632 -23.16 -16.73 35.06
CA SER A 632 -22.92 -17.79 36.04
C SER A 632 -23.52 -19.15 35.67
N ASP A 633 -24.44 -19.22 34.72
CA ASP A 633 -25.05 -20.49 34.26
C ASP A 633 -24.20 -21.19 33.20
N SER A 634 -23.10 -20.55 32.76
CA SER A 634 -22.11 -21.10 31.84
C SER A 634 -21.45 -22.36 32.41
N GLY A 635 -21.54 -23.47 31.69
CA GLY A 635 -20.95 -24.75 32.11
C GLY A 635 -21.75 -25.47 33.20
N ARG A 636 -22.87 -24.89 33.66
CA ARG A 636 -23.81 -25.51 34.60
C ARG A 636 -25.09 -25.96 33.89
N LEU A 637 -25.84 -25.01 33.31
CA LEU A 637 -27.10 -25.29 32.59
C LEU A 637 -26.89 -25.35 31.06
N CYS A 638 -26.02 -24.50 30.53
CA CYS A 638 -25.81 -24.37 29.09
C CYS A 638 -24.39 -23.89 28.76
N GLY A 639 -24.03 -23.90 27.48
CA GLY A 639 -22.72 -23.45 27.01
C GLY A 639 -22.48 -21.94 27.23
N PRO A 640 -21.21 -21.49 27.26
CA PRO A 640 -20.83 -20.11 27.55
C PRO A 640 -21.46 -19.09 26.59
N LYS A 641 -21.67 -19.46 25.32
CA LYS A 641 -22.32 -18.59 24.33
C LYS A 641 -23.76 -18.27 24.71
N ALA A 642 -24.53 -19.27 25.13
CA ALA A 642 -25.93 -19.09 25.52
C ALA A 642 -26.06 -18.33 26.84
N ALA A 643 -25.21 -18.64 27.83
CA ALA A 643 -25.19 -17.94 29.12
C ALA A 643 -24.81 -16.45 28.98
N ASN A 644 -23.78 -16.12 28.19
CA ASN A 644 -23.37 -14.73 27.96
C ASN A 644 -24.38 -13.97 27.09
N LEU A 645 -24.99 -14.61 26.10
CA LEU A 645 -26.05 -13.98 25.32
C LEU A 645 -27.32 -13.75 26.17
N GLY A 646 -27.62 -14.66 27.10
CA GLY A 646 -28.68 -14.46 28.10
C GLY A 646 -28.40 -13.31 29.06
N GLN A 647 -27.16 -13.18 29.53
CA GLN A 647 -26.71 -12.02 30.31
C GLN A 647 -26.93 -10.71 29.56
N LEU A 648 -26.57 -10.67 28.27
CA LEU A 648 -26.79 -9.51 27.41
C LEU A 648 -28.28 -9.26 27.18
N SER A 649 -29.08 -10.30 26.99
CA SER A 649 -30.54 -10.20 26.84
C SER A 649 -31.22 -9.64 28.10
N SER A 650 -30.67 -9.94 29.28
CA SER A 650 -31.13 -9.36 30.54
C SER A 650 -30.70 -7.91 30.73
N LEU A 651 -29.49 -7.53 30.31
CA LEU A 651 -28.96 -6.17 30.47
C LEU A 651 -29.51 -5.20 29.42
N PHE A 652 -29.77 -5.69 28.20
CA PHE A 652 -30.20 -4.91 27.04
C PHE A 652 -31.42 -5.56 26.35
N PRO A 653 -32.58 -5.62 27.03
CA PRO A 653 -33.74 -6.38 26.58
C PRO A 653 -34.30 -5.94 25.21
N ASP A 654 -34.08 -4.69 24.81
CA ASP A 654 -34.57 -4.11 23.55
C ASP A 654 -33.53 -4.19 22.41
N LYS A 655 -32.31 -4.66 22.70
CA LYS A 655 -31.22 -4.80 21.72
C LYS A 655 -30.89 -6.24 21.39
N VAL A 656 -31.42 -7.19 22.16
CA VAL A 656 -31.22 -8.63 21.95
C VAL A 656 -32.58 -9.28 21.69
N PRO A 657 -32.79 -9.92 20.52
CA PRO A 657 -34.03 -10.61 20.22
C PRO A 657 -34.39 -11.66 21.28
N PRO A 658 -35.69 -11.91 21.53
CA PRO A 658 -36.10 -13.00 22.42
C PRO A 658 -35.63 -14.35 21.86
N GLY A 659 -35.20 -15.24 22.74
CA GLY A 659 -34.66 -16.55 22.37
C GLY A 659 -34.90 -17.58 23.47
N LEU A 660 -34.81 -18.83 23.09
CA LEU A 660 -34.91 -19.99 23.98
C LEU A 660 -33.56 -20.73 23.99
N VAL A 661 -33.21 -21.30 25.13
CA VAL A 661 -32.00 -22.10 25.32
C VAL A 661 -32.39 -23.50 25.78
N ILE A 662 -31.87 -24.49 25.07
CA ILE A 662 -32.01 -25.91 25.39
C ILE A 662 -30.84 -26.26 26.34
N PRO A 663 -31.09 -26.56 27.64
CA PRO A 663 -30.02 -26.87 28.58
C PRO A 663 -29.41 -28.25 28.34
N PHE A 664 -28.27 -28.50 28.97
CA PHE A 664 -27.54 -29.78 28.88
C PHE A 664 -28.39 -30.99 29.29
N GLY A 665 -29.30 -30.83 30.26
CA GLY A 665 -30.20 -31.90 30.71
C GLY A 665 -31.07 -32.51 29.60
N ILE A 666 -31.53 -31.70 28.65
CA ILE A 666 -32.34 -32.19 27.50
C ILE A 666 -31.51 -33.07 26.55
N PHE A 667 -30.20 -32.83 26.45
CA PHE A 667 -29.31 -33.65 25.62
C PHE A 667 -28.76 -34.87 26.36
N TYR A 668 -28.96 -34.94 27.68
CA TYR A 668 -28.58 -36.07 28.50
C TYR A 668 -29.69 -37.13 28.61
N ALA A 669 -30.94 -36.68 28.71
CA ALA A 669 -32.13 -37.53 28.62
C ALA A 669 -32.28 -38.14 27.21
#